data_AF-A0A6H5G0E7-F1
#
_entry.id   AF-A0A6H5G0E7-F1
#
_cell.length_a   1.000
_cell.length_b   1.000
_cell.length_c   1.000
_cell.angle_alpha   90.00
_cell.angle_beta   90.00
_cell.angle_gamma   90.00
#
_symmetry.space_group_name_H-M   'P 1'
#
loop_
_entity.id
_entity.type
_entity.pdbx_description
1 polymer ?
#
loop_
_entity_poly.entity_id
_entity_poly.type
_entity_poly.pdbx_seq_one_letter_code
_entity_poly.pdbx_strand_id
1 'polypeptide(L)'
;MRDEELGREYRAQIDEYLQLGQMSHAKDPPKYVIPHHAVFKTTGEKRKLRIVFDASFPAPSGSLNDHLYTGTKLQADITNILLKFRQHRYVFSCDIVKMFRQIWLTPEHRNYLQIVWRPSPEDPLQFYCLNTVTFGLSSSPFLAQRVLQQHARNYLARYPEAAAVILESTYIDDITASADSLAHLAQLKTDLIDLLRLGGFELSKWSSNHPALLDPSDQWDRSVHLGSEDLPATKILGLKWNPADDVFSYGVTAPPEGHTRRVLLSTIARLYDPLGYLAPVIFTAKRVLQLTWMANLKWDEEVPPEILKPWKQFVNELPVLQGISIARPFPTASQRQLIYFCDASTEGYCAVAYLRSSDRDDITLTLLKAKTKLAPLKTLTVPRLELCGALLLSKLHESLKGLQSSLGVTEVYCFSDSTTVIAWLRTPPHLLHIFVSNRVQQILSNTQIDWWRHIKGVENPADVGSRGIAPAALQHHALWWNGPEWCRLPIERWPEPTSHLDEIPEMRKTTPVLLSLGTTSVFVDIAKRHSRYPTFVRVMAYVCRFLHNSRCTDGSKQQRITGPISALEYSKANHQYVRALQRHYHPEVFTLPFNELSTELRRLNVFVDAEGLIRVGGRLANAPLPYEEKHPILLPKRSPYTNLLVNHHHLQNHHVGPAGLLASVRQQYWIPGAKNLIRTLRHKCVVCTRFSRTRLIPFMGQLPKSRFSGTRPFLVTGVDFAGPFLMKTSLARKAVVQKTYLCLFICMTTRAVHLEVAMGLSVEAFLNVLDNFVSKRGWPSEILSDGGTNFRGTDRYLREITQMFEDQATKDRIVRHTAPQTVRWNFNPPSSPHFGGGWEVSIRMVKELLYKTFGNQPYTLPDLITAFNKIEAILNSRPLQALSSSPDDLEALTPGHFLIGQPLTAVPEPDFTDVPVGRLNQWQRLRERVQYFWTRWRKEYLSSLQTRQKWDRHQPNLKVNDLVLLIDVDASPTCWPLGRIIETHPGADNVVRV
;
A
#
# COMPACT_ATOMS: atom_id res chain seq x y z
N MET A 1 -14.47 36.57 -39.65
CA MET A 1 -14.74 36.38 -38.19
C MET A 1 -15.95 37.22 -37.82
N ARG A 2 -16.65 36.94 -36.70
CA ARG A 2 -17.78 37.79 -36.24
C ARG A 2 -17.33 39.16 -35.70
N ASP A 3 -16.08 39.25 -35.24
CA ASP A 3 -15.41 40.49 -34.81
C ASP A 3 -14.37 40.86 -35.89
N GLU A 4 -14.56 42.01 -36.53
CA GLU A 4 -13.71 42.49 -37.62
C GLU A 4 -12.32 42.95 -37.15
N GLU A 5 -12.24 43.56 -35.96
CA GLU A 5 -10.99 44.05 -35.39
C GLU A 5 -10.10 42.87 -35.00
N LEU A 6 -10.67 41.89 -34.30
CA LEU A 6 -10.03 40.61 -34.03
C LEU A 6 -9.55 39.94 -35.32
N GLY A 7 -10.40 39.89 -36.35
CA GLY A 7 -10.07 39.29 -37.64
C GLY A 7 -8.91 39.98 -38.36
N ARG A 8 -8.79 41.31 -38.24
CA ARG A 8 -7.69 42.09 -38.80
C ARG A 8 -6.38 41.82 -38.07
N GLU A 9 -6.38 41.89 -36.73
CA GLU A 9 -5.19 41.63 -35.91
C GLU A 9 -4.69 40.20 -36.04
N TYR A 10 -5.61 39.22 -36.12
CA TYR A 10 -5.26 37.81 -36.27
C TYR A 10 -4.58 37.54 -37.61
N ARG A 11 -5.14 38.08 -38.71
CA ARG A 11 -4.54 37.99 -40.06
C ARG A 11 -3.15 38.60 -40.07
N ALA A 12 -2.99 39.79 -39.52
CA ALA A 12 -1.69 40.46 -39.45
C ALA A 12 -0.63 39.61 -38.74
N GLN A 13 -0.98 38.87 -37.67
CA GLN A 13 -0.02 37.96 -37.03
C GLN A 13 0.31 36.74 -37.88
N ILE A 14 -0.69 36.11 -38.49
CA ILE A 14 -0.46 34.97 -39.39
C ILE A 14 0.42 35.37 -40.58
N ASP A 15 0.15 36.54 -41.17
CA ASP A 15 0.93 37.08 -42.28
C ASP A 15 2.37 37.39 -41.85
N GLU A 16 2.59 37.89 -40.63
CA GLU A 16 3.93 38.08 -40.07
C GLU A 16 4.70 36.74 -39.96
N TYR A 17 4.03 35.65 -39.55
CA TYR A 17 4.65 34.32 -39.51
C TYR A 17 5.07 33.83 -40.91
N LEU A 18 4.25 34.11 -41.94
CA LEU A 18 4.53 33.75 -43.33
C LEU A 18 5.66 34.59 -43.93
N GLN A 19 5.61 35.92 -43.75
CA GLN A 19 6.63 36.85 -44.25
C GLN A 19 8.02 36.57 -43.68
N LEU A 20 8.10 36.17 -42.41
CA LEU A 20 9.36 35.79 -41.75
C LEU A 20 9.81 34.36 -42.07
N GLY A 21 9.06 33.59 -42.88
CA GLY A 21 9.36 32.19 -43.20
C GLY A 21 9.22 31.21 -42.01
N GLN A 22 8.74 31.69 -40.87
CA GLN A 22 8.54 30.91 -39.64
C GLN A 22 7.31 30.01 -39.72
N MET A 23 6.47 30.22 -40.73
CA MET A 23 5.39 29.34 -41.13
C MET A 23 5.38 29.24 -42.66
N SER A 24 4.97 28.09 -43.18
CA SER A 24 4.85 27.85 -44.62
C SER A 24 3.62 27.02 -44.94
N HIS A 25 3.13 27.03 -46.18
CA HIS A 25 2.08 26.10 -46.60
C HIS A 25 2.56 24.65 -46.41
N ALA A 26 1.68 23.81 -45.87
CA ALA A 26 1.96 22.39 -45.70
C ALA A 26 2.02 21.70 -47.08
N LYS A 27 3.07 20.90 -47.30
CA LYS A 27 3.23 20.08 -48.51
C LYS A 27 2.69 18.66 -48.32
N ASP A 28 2.86 18.14 -47.11
CA ASP A 28 2.45 16.80 -46.71
C ASP A 28 1.17 16.84 -45.88
N PRO A 29 0.36 15.76 -45.87
CA PRO A 29 -0.79 15.66 -44.98
C PRO A 29 -0.38 15.79 -43.50
N PRO A 30 -1.22 16.44 -42.66
CA PRO A 30 -0.91 16.64 -41.25
C PRO A 30 -0.82 15.30 -40.52
N LYS A 31 0.24 15.10 -39.74
CA LYS A 31 0.27 14.05 -38.73
C LYS A 31 -0.48 14.46 -37.47
N TYR A 32 -0.54 15.76 -37.20
CA TYR A 32 -1.32 16.37 -36.14
C TYR A 32 -1.69 17.80 -36.53
N VAL A 33 -2.89 18.25 -36.12
CA VAL A 33 -3.35 19.63 -36.33
C VAL A 33 -3.48 20.30 -34.96
N ILE A 34 -2.73 21.37 -34.74
CA ILE A 34 -2.74 22.13 -33.50
C ILE A 34 -3.84 23.19 -33.59
N PRO A 35 -4.86 23.16 -32.71
CA PRO A 35 -5.84 24.23 -32.61
C PRO A 35 -5.17 25.53 -32.14
N HIS A 36 -5.72 26.66 -32.56
CA HIS A 36 -5.20 27.96 -32.15
C HIS A 36 -6.32 28.96 -31.88
N HIS A 37 -6.08 29.86 -30.93
CA HIS A 37 -7.04 30.89 -30.54
C HIS A 37 -6.33 32.19 -30.14
N ALA A 38 -7.08 33.28 -30.09
CA ALA A 38 -6.56 34.58 -29.70
C ALA A 38 -6.62 34.77 -28.19
N VAL A 39 -5.54 35.28 -27.61
CA VAL A 39 -5.52 35.81 -26.24
C VAL A 39 -5.09 37.26 -26.30
N PHE A 40 -5.83 38.13 -25.62
CA PHE A 40 -5.49 39.54 -25.52
C PHE A 40 -4.66 39.78 -24.28
N LYS A 41 -3.50 40.41 -24.46
CA LYS A 41 -2.74 40.99 -23.37
C LYS A 41 -3.02 42.49 -23.35
N THR A 42 -3.68 42.95 -22.28
CA THR A 42 -3.92 44.37 -22.04
C THR A 42 -2.75 44.93 -21.26
N THR A 43 -2.09 45.95 -21.80
CA THR A 43 -0.99 46.68 -21.14
C THR A 43 -1.27 48.17 -21.28
N GLY A 44 -1.84 48.78 -20.22
CA GLY A 44 -2.39 50.13 -20.29
C GLY A 44 -3.56 50.23 -21.28
N GLU A 45 -3.54 51.25 -22.14
CA GLU A 45 -4.52 51.48 -23.21
C GLU A 45 -4.27 50.62 -24.46
N LYS A 46 -3.09 49.99 -24.59
CA LYS A 46 -2.75 49.16 -25.75
C LYS A 46 -3.15 47.71 -25.53
N ARG A 47 -4.03 47.23 -26.39
CA ARG A 47 -4.42 45.84 -26.52
C ARG A 47 -3.48 45.17 -27.52
N LYS A 48 -2.79 44.09 -27.12
CA LYS A 48 -1.97 43.29 -28.04
C LYS A 48 -2.52 41.87 -28.10
N LEU A 49 -2.98 41.46 -29.28
CA LEU A 49 -3.34 40.07 -29.54
C LEU A 49 -2.10 39.17 -29.52
N ARG A 50 -2.26 37.93 -29.09
CA ARG A 50 -1.30 36.84 -29.26
C ARG A 50 -2.04 35.59 -29.68
N ILE A 51 -1.53 34.90 -30.69
CA ILE A 51 -2.02 33.58 -31.08
C ILE A 51 -1.43 32.55 -30.12
N VAL A 52 -2.31 31.76 -29.49
CA VAL A 52 -1.95 30.62 -28.66
C VAL A 52 -2.18 29.35 -29.45
N PHE A 53 -1.15 28.54 -29.60
CA PHE A 53 -1.20 27.21 -30.22
C PHE A 53 -1.39 26.17 -29.11
N ASP A 54 -2.56 25.54 -29.07
CA ASP A 54 -2.96 24.63 -28.00
C ASP A 54 -2.60 23.17 -28.32
N ALA A 55 -1.33 22.83 -28.09
CA ALA A 55 -0.83 21.46 -28.22
C ALA A 55 -1.32 20.51 -27.11
N SER A 56 -2.08 21.01 -26.12
CA SER A 56 -2.69 20.20 -25.05
C SER A 56 -4.15 19.84 -25.36
N PHE A 57 -4.69 20.34 -26.48
CA PHE A 57 -6.05 20.03 -26.88
C PHE A 57 -6.20 18.51 -27.12
N PRO A 58 -7.19 17.84 -26.51
CA PRO A 58 -7.33 16.39 -26.60
C PRO A 58 -7.83 15.95 -27.98
N ALA A 59 -7.08 15.08 -28.64
CA ALA A 59 -7.51 14.34 -29.83
C ALA A 59 -7.85 12.87 -29.46
N PRO A 60 -8.50 12.07 -30.33
CA PRO A 60 -8.81 10.67 -30.03
C PRO A 60 -7.60 9.80 -29.64
N SER A 61 -6.40 10.18 -30.10
CA SER A 61 -5.13 9.53 -29.75
C SER A 61 -4.42 10.14 -28.53
N GLY A 62 -5.00 11.14 -27.86
CA GLY A 62 -4.34 12.00 -26.88
C GLY A 62 -3.85 13.32 -27.47
N SER A 63 -3.43 14.28 -26.64
CA SER A 63 -2.89 15.56 -27.10
C SER A 63 -1.46 15.40 -27.63
N LEU A 64 -0.98 16.37 -28.42
CA LEU A 64 0.42 16.35 -28.87
C LEU A 64 1.39 16.37 -27.68
N ASN A 65 1.08 17.17 -26.65
CA ASN A 65 1.92 17.28 -25.46
C ASN A 65 2.06 15.96 -24.67
N ASP A 66 1.07 15.06 -24.75
CA ASP A 66 1.14 13.73 -24.11
C ASP A 66 2.18 12.81 -24.77
N HIS A 67 2.55 13.09 -26.02
CA HIS A 67 3.48 12.30 -26.82
C HIS A 67 4.89 12.93 -26.91
N LEU A 68 5.05 14.17 -26.44
CA LEU A 68 6.31 14.88 -26.50
C LEU A 68 7.15 14.63 -25.24
N TYR A 69 8.44 14.36 -25.45
CA TYR A 69 9.39 14.30 -24.34
C TYR A 69 9.76 15.72 -23.89
N THR A 70 9.34 16.11 -22.69
CA THR A 70 9.50 17.47 -22.12
C THR A 70 10.96 17.88 -21.92
N GLY A 71 11.87 16.92 -21.72
CA GLY A 71 13.27 17.18 -21.36
C GLY A 71 13.47 17.56 -19.89
N THR A 72 14.73 17.76 -19.50
CA THR A 72 15.09 18.14 -18.11
C THR A 72 14.90 19.64 -17.89
N LYS A 73 14.67 20.07 -16.64
CA LYS A 73 14.57 21.49 -16.32
C LYS A 73 15.95 22.14 -16.35
N LEU A 74 16.24 22.93 -17.38
CA LEU A 74 17.49 23.68 -17.55
C LEU A 74 17.42 25.13 -17.00
N GLN A 75 16.25 25.57 -16.54
CA GLN A 75 16.02 26.94 -16.09
C GLN A 75 16.81 27.23 -14.83
N ALA A 76 17.59 28.31 -14.86
CA ALA A 76 18.18 28.87 -13.66
C ALA A 76 17.09 29.32 -12.68
N ASP A 77 17.39 29.23 -11.38
CA ASP A 77 16.49 29.72 -10.34
C ASP A 77 16.41 31.26 -10.44
N ILE A 78 15.20 31.77 -10.64
CA ILE A 78 14.94 33.21 -10.77
C ILE A 78 15.47 34.01 -9.57
N THR A 79 15.47 33.40 -8.37
CA THR A 79 15.99 34.05 -7.16
C THR A 79 17.50 34.23 -7.23
N ASN A 80 18.23 33.29 -7.84
CA ASN A 80 19.67 33.42 -8.01
C ASN A 80 20.03 34.50 -9.03
N ILE A 81 19.25 34.59 -10.12
CA ILE A 81 19.44 35.65 -11.13
C ILE A 81 19.17 37.02 -10.51
N LEU A 82 18.08 37.17 -9.76
CA LEU A 82 17.76 38.42 -9.06
C LEU A 82 18.85 38.80 -8.04
N LEU A 83 19.39 37.84 -7.28
CA LEU A 83 20.46 38.12 -6.31
C LEU A 83 21.78 38.47 -6.99
N LYS A 84 22.10 37.86 -8.13
CA LYS A 84 23.24 38.28 -8.97
C LYS A 84 23.02 39.67 -9.57
N PHE A 85 21.80 39.97 -9.99
CA PHE A 85 21.44 41.31 -10.46
C PHE A 85 21.60 42.37 -9.36
N ARG A 86 21.57 41.99 -8.08
CA ARG A 86 21.88 42.86 -6.92
C ARG A 86 23.38 42.97 -6.60
N GLN A 87 24.24 42.15 -7.20
CA GLN A 87 25.61 41.97 -6.74
C GLN A 87 26.50 43.20 -6.90
N HIS A 88 26.40 43.87 -8.05
CA HIS A 88 27.32 44.93 -8.45
C HIS A 88 26.63 46.28 -8.63
N ARG A 89 27.43 47.35 -8.73
CA ARG A 89 26.92 48.73 -8.85
C ARG A 89 26.18 49.03 -10.15
N TYR A 90 26.69 48.63 -11.31
CA TYR A 90 26.07 48.90 -12.60
C TYR A 90 25.41 47.65 -13.16
N VAL A 91 24.28 47.82 -13.84
CA VAL A 91 23.49 46.70 -14.36
C VAL A 91 22.88 47.00 -15.73
N PHE A 92 22.63 45.95 -16.49
CA PHE A 92 21.65 46.00 -17.58
C PHE A 92 20.74 44.77 -17.57
N SER A 93 19.57 44.93 -18.16
CA SER A 93 18.72 43.82 -18.60
C SER A 93 18.32 44.01 -20.06
N CYS A 94 18.06 42.90 -20.75
CA CYS A 94 17.54 42.91 -22.12
C CYS A 94 16.73 41.64 -22.41
N ASP A 95 15.95 41.69 -23.48
CA ASP A 95 15.11 40.58 -23.93
C ASP A 95 15.62 40.04 -25.26
N ILE A 96 15.61 38.70 -25.43
CA ILE A 96 15.79 38.07 -26.74
C ILE A 96 14.49 38.21 -27.55
N VAL A 97 14.57 38.89 -28.69
CA VAL A 97 13.43 39.15 -29.57
C VAL A 97 12.81 37.84 -30.03
N LYS A 98 11.55 37.57 -29.63
CA LYS A 98 10.79 36.40 -30.12
C LYS A 98 11.59 35.08 -30.02
N MET A 99 12.36 34.87 -28.95
CA MET A 99 13.34 33.79 -28.78
C MET A 99 12.95 32.45 -29.42
N PHE A 100 11.78 31.89 -29.08
CA PHE A 100 11.31 30.61 -29.60
C PHE A 100 11.20 30.59 -31.14
N ARG A 101 10.73 31.70 -31.74
CA ARG A 101 10.53 31.84 -33.19
C ARG A 101 11.84 31.94 -33.98
N GLN A 102 12.98 32.11 -33.32
CA GLN A 102 14.30 32.16 -33.97
C GLN A 102 14.97 30.77 -34.04
N ILE A 103 14.36 29.74 -33.45
CA ILE A 103 14.92 28.39 -33.39
C ILE A 103 14.20 27.49 -34.38
N TRP A 104 14.90 27.07 -35.44
CA TRP A 104 14.35 26.21 -36.48
C TRP A 104 14.15 24.77 -36.00
N LEU A 105 13.01 24.18 -36.36
CA LEU A 105 12.76 22.75 -36.20
C LEU A 105 13.28 21.98 -37.41
N THR A 106 13.76 20.77 -37.17
CA THR A 106 14.15 19.82 -38.22
C THR A 106 12.94 19.53 -39.12
N PRO A 107 13.07 19.58 -40.47
CA PRO A 107 11.94 19.47 -41.40
C PRO A 107 11.03 18.27 -41.16
N GLU A 108 11.58 17.12 -40.76
CA GLU A 108 10.84 15.86 -40.57
C GLU A 108 9.83 15.94 -39.41
N HIS A 109 10.06 16.83 -38.45
CA HIS A 109 9.19 17.00 -37.29
C HIS A 109 8.09 18.05 -37.50
N ARG A 110 8.20 18.89 -38.54
CA ARG A 110 7.26 20.00 -38.76
C ARG A 110 5.85 19.52 -39.10
N ASN A 111 5.71 18.33 -39.68
CA ASN A 111 4.41 17.71 -40.00
C ASN A 111 3.53 17.39 -38.76
N TYR A 112 4.09 17.47 -37.54
CA TYR A 112 3.34 17.42 -36.28
C TYR A 112 2.90 18.80 -35.75
N LEU A 113 3.39 19.89 -36.35
CA LEU A 113 3.09 21.27 -35.98
C LEU A 113 2.30 21.98 -37.07
N GLN A 114 1.36 21.27 -37.70
CA GLN A 114 0.47 21.88 -38.68
C GLN A 114 -0.73 22.56 -38.02
N ILE A 115 -1.21 23.64 -38.62
CA ILE A 115 -2.43 24.36 -38.24
C ILE A 115 -3.35 24.50 -39.46
N VAL A 116 -4.63 24.81 -39.22
CA VAL A 116 -5.60 25.06 -40.28
C VAL A 116 -6.08 26.50 -40.20
N TRP A 117 -5.92 27.24 -41.29
CA TRP A 117 -6.29 28.66 -41.34
C TRP A 117 -6.91 29.04 -42.68
N ARG A 118 -7.77 30.06 -42.66
CA ARG A 118 -8.25 30.78 -43.83
C ARG A 118 -8.42 32.27 -43.50
N PRO A 119 -8.03 33.21 -44.37
CA PRO A 119 -8.15 34.64 -44.10
C PRO A 119 -9.61 35.12 -44.00
N SER A 120 -10.47 34.64 -44.89
CA SER A 120 -11.90 34.97 -44.96
C SER A 120 -12.78 33.71 -44.97
N PRO A 121 -14.06 33.77 -44.55
CA PRO A 121 -14.99 32.64 -44.66
C PRO A 121 -15.20 32.12 -46.09
N GLU A 122 -14.99 32.98 -47.09
CA GLU A 122 -15.10 32.69 -48.52
C GLU A 122 -13.83 31.98 -49.06
N ASP A 123 -12.70 32.10 -48.35
CA ASP A 123 -11.46 31.45 -48.75
C ASP A 123 -11.46 29.96 -48.37
N PRO A 124 -10.82 29.10 -49.18
CA PRO A 124 -10.64 27.70 -48.83
C PRO A 124 -9.79 27.54 -47.57
N LEU A 125 -10.11 26.54 -46.74
CA LEU A 125 -9.28 26.14 -45.60
C LEU A 125 -7.94 25.60 -46.11
N GLN A 126 -6.85 26.10 -45.56
CA GLN A 126 -5.50 25.70 -45.92
C GLN A 126 -4.72 25.20 -44.71
N PHE A 127 -3.84 24.24 -44.94
CA PHE A 127 -2.92 23.72 -43.95
C PHE A 127 -1.60 24.51 -44.01
N TYR A 128 -1.15 24.93 -42.84
CA TYR A 128 0.12 25.62 -42.65
C TYR A 128 0.97 24.85 -41.66
N CYS A 129 2.29 24.97 -41.79
CA CYS A 129 3.27 24.24 -41.01
C CYS A 129 4.15 25.23 -40.25
N LEU A 130 4.21 25.11 -38.92
CA LEU A 130 5.08 25.95 -38.10
C LEU A 130 6.53 25.42 -38.18
N ASN A 131 7.44 26.27 -38.63
CA ASN A 131 8.81 25.88 -38.96
C ASN A 131 9.79 26.01 -37.79
N THR A 132 9.38 26.68 -36.71
CA THR A 132 10.23 27.04 -35.56
C THR A 132 9.63 26.53 -34.25
N VAL A 133 10.45 26.50 -33.20
CA VAL A 133 10.01 26.09 -31.87
C VAL A 133 8.83 26.96 -31.46
N THR A 134 7.70 26.34 -31.17
CA THR A 134 6.44 27.05 -30.96
C THR A 134 6.07 27.06 -29.48
N PHE A 135 5.58 28.20 -28.99
CA PHE A 135 5.07 28.31 -27.63
C PHE A 135 3.78 27.48 -27.46
N GLY A 136 3.66 26.74 -26.36
CA GLY A 136 2.51 25.87 -26.07
C GLY A 136 2.84 24.37 -26.08
N LEU A 137 3.99 23.97 -26.64
CA LEU A 137 4.48 22.60 -26.58
C LEU A 137 5.28 22.36 -25.28
N SER A 138 5.13 21.18 -24.68
CA SER A 138 5.78 20.80 -23.42
C SER A 138 7.31 20.79 -23.54
N SER A 139 7.86 20.42 -24.70
CA SER A 139 9.30 20.36 -24.97
C SER A 139 9.95 21.71 -25.32
N SER A 140 9.16 22.72 -25.71
CA SER A 140 9.69 24.01 -26.19
C SER A 140 10.60 24.74 -25.20
N PRO A 141 10.29 24.83 -23.89
CA PRO A 141 11.18 25.48 -22.93
C PRO A 141 12.56 24.83 -22.85
N PHE A 142 12.62 23.48 -22.90
CA PHE A 142 13.87 22.74 -22.91
C PHE A 142 14.67 23.01 -24.19
N LEU A 143 14.03 22.90 -25.35
CA LEU A 143 14.67 23.13 -26.65
C LEU A 143 15.27 24.53 -26.72
N ALA A 144 14.49 25.55 -26.34
CA ALA A 144 14.94 26.94 -26.40
C ALA A 144 16.18 27.19 -25.53
N GLN A 145 16.14 26.74 -24.27
CA GLN A 145 17.27 26.90 -23.37
C GLN A 145 18.47 26.05 -23.78
N ARG A 146 18.25 24.80 -24.24
CA ARG A 146 19.33 23.90 -24.63
C ARG A 146 20.11 24.44 -25.82
N VAL A 147 19.43 25.05 -26.80
CA VAL A 147 20.03 25.72 -27.96
C VAL A 147 20.85 26.92 -27.48
N LEU A 148 20.27 27.80 -26.66
CA LEU A 148 20.97 28.98 -26.15
C LEU A 148 22.21 28.60 -25.32
N GLN A 149 22.11 27.60 -24.44
CA GLN A 149 23.24 27.08 -23.66
C GLN A 149 24.28 26.38 -24.53
N GLN A 150 23.88 25.66 -25.58
CA GLN A 150 24.86 25.06 -26.52
C GLN A 150 25.63 26.15 -27.25
N HIS A 151 24.92 27.18 -27.70
CA HIS A 151 25.51 28.31 -28.39
C HIS A 151 26.55 29.01 -27.52
N ALA A 152 26.21 29.32 -26.27
CA ALA A 152 27.16 29.86 -25.29
C ALA A 152 28.39 28.94 -25.08
N ARG A 153 28.19 27.62 -24.96
CA ARG A 153 29.30 26.66 -24.80
C ARG A 153 30.20 26.59 -26.04
N ASN A 154 29.64 26.66 -27.24
CA ASN A 154 30.40 26.62 -28.49
C ASN A 154 31.35 27.82 -28.62
N TYR A 155 30.94 28.99 -28.10
CA TYR A 155 31.71 30.23 -28.17
C TYR A 155 32.38 30.61 -26.84
N LEU A 156 32.40 29.71 -25.86
CA LEU A 156 32.96 29.96 -24.52
C LEU A 156 34.43 30.42 -24.56
N ALA A 157 35.24 29.85 -25.45
CA ALA A 157 36.64 30.23 -25.60
C ALA A 157 36.82 31.64 -26.20
N ARG A 158 35.86 32.12 -26.99
CA ARG A 158 35.92 33.42 -27.67
C ARG A 158 35.31 34.54 -26.84
N TYR A 159 34.17 34.28 -26.18
CA TYR A 159 33.44 35.25 -25.37
C TYR A 159 33.12 34.65 -23.99
N PRO A 160 34.13 34.44 -23.12
CA PRO A 160 33.96 33.69 -21.87
C PRO A 160 32.95 34.33 -20.92
N GLU A 161 32.97 35.65 -20.75
CA GLU A 161 32.07 36.35 -19.84
C GLU A 161 30.63 36.42 -20.37
N ALA A 162 30.44 36.74 -21.65
CA ALA A 162 29.11 36.76 -22.26
C ALA A 162 28.48 35.35 -22.26
N ALA A 163 29.28 34.30 -22.52
CA ALA A 163 28.82 32.93 -22.40
C ALA A 163 28.42 32.58 -20.96
N ALA A 164 29.17 33.03 -19.94
CA ALA A 164 28.80 32.84 -18.54
C ALA A 164 27.48 33.54 -18.18
N VAL A 165 27.24 34.76 -18.67
CA VAL A 165 25.96 35.47 -18.50
C VAL A 165 24.79 34.66 -19.07
N ILE A 166 24.95 34.05 -20.24
CA ILE A 166 23.91 33.21 -20.84
C ILE A 166 23.65 31.95 -20.02
N LEU A 167 24.71 31.31 -19.54
CA LEU A 167 24.60 30.06 -18.79
C LEU A 167 24.02 30.26 -17.39
N GLU A 168 24.26 31.42 -16.77
CA GLU A 168 24.01 31.61 -15.34
C GLU A 168 23.02 32.73 -14.98
N SER A 169 22.80 33.69 -15.88
CA SER A 169 22.03 34.93 -15.61
C SER A 169 20.92 35.18 -16.64
N THR A 170 20.47 34.12 -17.32
CA THR A 170 19.36 34.15 -18.28
C THR A 170 18.15 33.37 -17.76
N TYR A 171 16.97 34.00 -17.79
CA TYR A 171 15.70 33.37 -17.47
C TYR A 171 14.80 33.38 -18.71
N ILE A 172 14.77 32.25 -19.43
CA ILE A 172 14.04 32.12 -20.70
C ILE A 172 14.57 33.14 -21.72
N ASP A 173 13.84 34.24 -21.95
CA ASP A 173 14.16 35.32 -22.89
C ASP A 173 14.78 36.54 -22.21
N ASP A 174 14.69 36.66 -20.88
CA ASP A 174 15.26 37.77 -20.11
C ASP A 174 16.74 37.48 -19.75
N ILE A 175 17.64 38.37 -20.14
CA ILE A 175 19.06 38.33 -19.78
C ILE A 175 19.36 39.48 -18.83
N THR A 176 20.13 39.20 -17.78
CA THR A 176 20.60 40.23 -16.83
C THR A 176 22.10 40.12 -16.62
N ALA A 177 22.77 41.26 -16.48
CA ALA A 177 24.19 41.32 -16.16
C ALA A 177 24.47 42.49 -15.22
N SER A 178 25.56 42.37 -14.45
CA SER A 178 25.98 43.41 -13.52
C SER A 178 27.49 43.41 -13.36
N ALA A 179 28.09 44.58 -13.17
CA ALA A 179 29.52 44.76 -12.90
C ALA A 179 29.79 46.08 -12.14
N ASP A 180 30.92 46.18 -11.46
CA ASP A 180 31.29 47.39 -10.71
C ASP A 180 31.94 48.48 -11.57
N SER A 181 32.38 48.12 -12.78
CA SER A 181 32.93 49.04 -13.77
C SER A 181 31.97 49.25 -14.94
N LEU A 182 31.64 50.50 -15.22
CA LEU A 182 30.79 50.89 -16.34
C LEU A 182 31.40 50.49 -17.70
N ALA A 183 32.71 50.69 -17.88
CA ALA A 183 33.42 50.34 -19.11
C ALA A 183 33.43 48.82 -19.34
N HIS A 184 33.64 48.05 -18.28
CA HIS A 184 33.58 46.58 -18.32
C HIS A 184 32.19 46.10 -18.73
N LEU A 185 31.14 46.68 -18.13
CA LEU A 185 29.77 46.30 -18.43
C LEU A 185 29.35 46.66 -19.86
N ALA A 186 29.85 47.79 -20.38
CA ALA A 186 29.65 48.19 -21.77
C ALA A 186 30.33 47.23 -22.75
N GLN A 187 31.55 46.77 -22.45
CA GLN A 187 32.22 45.74 -23.25
C GLN A 187 31.43 44.43 -23.23
N LEU A 188 30.96 44.01 -22.05
CA LEU A 188 30.14 42.81 -21.90
C LEU A 188 28.82 42.89 -22.69
N LYS A 189 28.19 44.07 -22.75
CA LYS A 189 27.01 44.33 -23.62
C LYS A 189 27.36 44.03 -25.09
N THR A 190 28.47 44.58 -25.59
CA THR A 190 28.92 44.37 -26.98
C THR A 190 29.22 42.90 -27.25
N ASP A 191 29.99 42.24 -26.37
CA ASP A 191 30.35 40.83 -26.52
C ASP A 191 29.10 39.92 -26.51
N LEU A 192 28.10 40.26 -25.70
CA LEU A 192 26.82 39.54 -25.64
C LEU A 192 26.01 39.70 -26.94
N ILE A 193 25.94 40.92 -27.48
CA ILE A 193 25.29 41.20 -28.77
C ILE A 193 25.98 40.40 -29.88
N ASP A 194 27.30 40.44 -29.95
CA ASP A 194 28.06 39.75 -30.99
C ASP A 194 27.95 38.23 -30.87
N LEU A 195 28.04 37.69 -29.65
CA LEU A 195 27.86 36.26 -29.42
C LEU A 195 26.46 35.81 -29.86
N LEU A 196 25.40 36.50 -29.47
CA LEU A 196 24.03 36.08 -29.82
C LEU A 196 23.71 36.28 -31.30
N ARG A 197 24.27 37.32 -31.92
CA ARG A 197 24.16 37.56 -33.37
C ARG A 197 24.74 36.41 -34.19
N LEU A 198 25.82 35.76 -33.74
CA LEU A 198 26.36 34.55 -34.40
C LEU A 198 25.36 33.38 -34.42
N GLY A 199 24.42 33.34 -33.48
CA GLY A 199 23.34 32.35 -33.42
C GLY A 199 22.06 32.79 -34.11
N GLY A 200 22.05 33.97 -34.74
CA GLY A 200 20.84 34.58 -35.31
C GLY A 200 19.88 35.15 -34.26
N PHE A 201 20.34 35.32 -33.01
CA PHE A 201 19.54 35.91 -31.94
C PHE A 201 19.73 37.42 -31.89
N GLU A 202 18.62 38.15 -31.81
CA GLU A 202 18.60 39.61 -31.65
C GLU A 202 18.14 40.00 -30.25
N LEU A 203 18.79 41.02 -29.69
CA LEU A 203 18.49 41.58 -28.38
C LEU A 203 17.77 42.92 -28.50
N SER A 204 16.85 43.19 -27.58
CA SER A 204 16.09 44.44 -27.54
C SER A 204 15.69 44.81 -26.10
N LYS A 205 14.99 45.95 -25.94
CA LYS A 205 14.44 46.43 -24.66
C LYS A 205 15.49 46.54 -23.56
N TRP A 206 16.61 47.15 -23.90
CA TRP A 206 17.67 47.40 -22.94
C TRP A 206 17.16 48.31 -21.82
N SER A 207 17.46 47.94 -20.58
CA SER A 207 17.23 48.78 -19.41
C SER A 207 18.44 48.73 -18.49
N SER A 208 18.76 49.84 -17.84
CA SER A 208 20.01 50.04 -17.08
C SER A 208 19.82 51.13 -16.03
N ASN A 209 20.55 51.04 -14.91
CA ASN A 209 20.61 52.11 -13.91
C ASN A 209 21.53 53.28 -14.31
N HIS A 210 22.22 53.18 -15.45
CA HIS A 210 23.10 54.22 -15.96
C HIS A 210 22.85 54.48 -17.46
N PRO A 211 22.65 55.75 -17.87
CA PRO A 211 22.27 56.10 -19.24
C PRO A 211 23.34 55.76 -20.28
N ALA A 212 24.63 55.76 -19.93
CA ALA A 212 25.72 55.43 -20.85
C ALA A 212 25.70 53.98 -21.39
N LEU A 213 24.87 53.10 -20.82
CA LEU A 213 24.69 51.72 -21.30
C LEU A 213 23.50 51.58 -22.26
N LEU A 214 22.75 52.65 -22.49
CA LEU A 214 21.57 52.70 -23.35
C LEU A 214 21.89 53.49 -24.62
N ASP A 215 21.42 53.02 -25.75
CA ASP A 215 21.50 53.75 -27.02
C ASP A 215 20.39 54.82 -27.08
N PRO A 216 20.56 55.93 -27.81
CA PRO A 216 19.51 56.95 -27.94
C PRO A 216 18.18 56.43 -28.52
N SER A 217 18.26 55.34 -29.29
CA SER A 217 17.12 54.60 -29.85
C SER A 217 16.50 53.59 -28.90
N ASP A 218 17.16 53.26 -27.78
CA ASP A 218 16.58 52.49 -26.69
C ASP A 218 15.54 53.39 -26.03
N GLN A 219 14.36 53.45 -26.65
CA GLN A 219 13.21 54.12 -26.08
C GLN A 219 12.99 53.50 -24.72
N TRP A 220 13.09 54.33 -23.67
CA TRP A 220 12.54 54.01 -22.38
C TRP A 220 11.09 53.59 -22.62
N ASP A 221 10.81 52.29 -22.59
CA ASP A 221 9.45 51.82 -22.81
C ASP A 221 8.65 52.23 -21.58
N ARG A 222 8.08 53.45 -21.62
CA ARG A 222 7.19 54.03 -20.61
C ARG A 222 5.90 53.20 -20.44
N SER A 223 5.79 52.06 -21.13
CA SER A 223 4.57 51.28 -21.25
C SER A 223 4.54 50.01 -20.40
N VAL A 224 4.71 50.14 -19.07
CA VAL A 224 4.10 49.18 -18.14
C VAL A 224 3.55 49.89 -16.90
N HIS A 225 2.55 50.75 -17.10
CA HIS A 225 1.69 51.21 -16.01
C HIS A 225 0.71 50.11 -15.60
N LEU A 226 0.76 49.74 -14.32
CA LEU A 226 -0.32 49.05 -13.61
C LEU A 226 -0.29 49.53 -12.16
N GLY A 227 -0.98 50.65 -11.92
CA GLY A 227 -1.34 51.17 -10.59
C GLY A 227 -0.44 52.28 -10.03
N SER A 228 -1.06 53.46 -9.87
CA SER A 228 -0.59 54.78 -9.40
C SER A 228 0.50 55.48 -10.23
N GLU A 229 0.12 56.65 -10.74
CA GLU A 229 0.99 57.71 -11.26
C GLU A 229 2.01 58.05 -10.18
N ASP A 230 3.25 57.56 -10.34
CA ASP A 230 4.49 58.27 -10.02
C ASP A 230 5.68 57.31 -10.24
N LEU A 231 6.62 57.78 -11.06
CA LEU A 231 7.91 57.20 -11.45
C LEU A 231 7.92 56.06 -12.49
N PRO A 232 8.82 56.15 -13.50
CA PRO A 232 8.98 55.13 -14.53
C PRO A 232 9.71 53.92 -13.97
N ALA A 233 9.00 52.81 -13.74
CA ALA A 233 9.61 51.58 -13.26
C ALA A 233 9.46 50.45 -14.28
N THR A 234 10.52 49.69 -14.46
CA THR A 234 10.60 48.53 -15.36
C THR A 234 10.38 47.25 -14.56
N LYS A 235 9.75 46.23 -15.16
CA LYS A 235 9.64 44.91 -14.52
C LYS A 235 10.89 44.08 -14.82
N ILE A 236 11.63 43.68 -13.80
CA ILE A 236 12.72 42.72 -13.90
C ILE A 236 12.29 41.41 -13.28
N LEU A 237 12.17 40.36 -14.10
CA LEU A 237 11.86 39.01 -13.66
C LEU A 237 10.63 38.94 -12.73
N GLY A 238 9.65 39.83 -12.98
CA GLY A 238 8.41 39.96 -12.22
C GLY A 238 8.42 40.97 -11.06
N LEU A 239 9.57 41.48 -10.61
CA LEU A 239 9.69 42.55 -9.62
C LEU A 239 9.70 43.93 -10.28
N LYS A 240 9.15 44.96 -9.62
CA LYS A 240 9.22 46.35 -10.09
C LYS A 240 10.56 46.94 -9.67
N TRP A 241 11.36 47.38 -10.64
CA TRP A 241 12.66 48.03 -10.43
C TRP A 241 12.62 49.43 -11.02
N ASN A 242 13.04 50.41 -10.23
CA ASN A 242 13.23 51.78 -10.67
C ASN A 242 14.72 51.98 -11.00
N PRO A 243 15.12 52.12 -12.27
CA PRO A 243 16.52 52.25 -12.64
C PRO A 243 17.14 53.58 -12.21
N ALA A 244 16.35 54.64 -12.07
CA ALA A 244 16.86 55.97 -11.73
C ALA A 244 17.33 56.04 -10.26
N ASP A 245 16.51 55.51 -9.36
CA ASP A 245 16.82 55.45 -7.92
C ASP A 245 17.55 54.16 -7.52
N ASP A 246 17.65 53.20 -8.45
CA ASP A 246 18.22 51.86 -8.30
C ASP A 246 17.65 51.04 -7.12
N VAL A 247 16.31 51.04 -7.03
CA VAL A 247 15.56 50.35 -5.97
C VAL A 247 14.51 49.40 -6.53
N PHE A 248 14.27 48.31 -5.81
CA PHE A 248 13.07 47.48 -5.99
C PHE A 248 11.91 48.05 -5.19
N SER A 249 10.72 47.94 -5.78
CA SER A 249 9.45 48.34 -5.19
C SER A 249 8.37 47.29 -5.52
N TYR A 250 7.18 47.46 -4.95
CA TYR A 250 6.05 46.57 -5.18
C TYR A 250 4.87 47.32 -5.81
N GLY A 251 4.33 46.76 -6.89
CA GLY A 251 3.07 47.21 -7.48
C GLY A 251 1.91 46.43 -6.90
N VAL A 252 0.99 47.11 -6.20
CA VAL A 252 -0.20 46.48 -5.64
C VAL A 252 -1.38 46.74 -6.57
N THR A 253 -2.00 45.68 -7.07
CA THR A 253 -3.21 45.76 -7.89
C THR A 253 -4.43 45.39 -7.06
N ALA A 254 -5.56 46.04 -7.34
CA ALA A 254 -6.83 45.70 -6.70
C ALA A 254 -7.18 44.22 -6.96
N PRO A 255 -7.75 43.52 -5.96
CA PRO A 255 -8.19 42.14 -6.16
C PRO A 255 -9.35 42.07 -7.16
N PRO A 256 -9.53 40.91 -7.83
CA PRO A 256 -10.75 40.64 -8.61
C PRO A 256 -12.03 40.80 -7.78
N GLU A 257 -13.17 41.02 -8.45
CA GLU A 257 -14.48 41.03 -7.80
C GLU A 257 -14.85 39.67 -7.18
N GLY A 258 -15.62 39.70 -6.09
CA GLY A 258 -16.08 38.53 -5.35
C GLY A 258 -15.17 38.13 -4.18
N HIS A 259 -15.64 37.23 -3.30
CA HIS A 259 -14.86 36.78 -2.14
C HIS A 259 -14.87 35.26 -2.03
N THR A 260 -14.45 34.59 -3.09
CA THR A 260 -14.32 33.12 -3.13
C THR A 260 -12.88 32.70 -2.87
N ARG A 261 -12.66 31.41 -2.56
CA ARG A 261 -11.31 30.85 -2.41
C ARG A 261 -10.43 31.12 -3.64
N ARG A 262 -11.00 31.06 -4.85
CA ARG A 262 -10.31 31.38 -6.10
C ARG A 262 -9.81 32.82 -6.13
N VAL A 263 -10.63 33.77 -5.70
CA VAL A 263 -10.25 35.20 -5.64
C VAL A 263 -9.17 35.45 -4.60
N LEU A 264 -9.28 34.84 -3.41
CA LEU A 264 -8.25 34.91 -2.36
C LEU A 264 -6.90 34.42 -2.89
N LEU A 265 -6.86 33.24 -3.49
CA LEU A 265 -5.64 32.67 -4.06
C LEU A 265 -5.08 33.55 -5.21
N SER A 266 -5.94 34.06 -6.09
CA SER A 266 -5.54 34.97 -7.17
C SER A 266 -4.90 36.24 -6.62
N THR A 267 -5.46 36.81 -5.55
CA THR A 267 -4.93 37.99 -4.87
C THR A 267 -3.56 37.72 -4.25
N ILE A 268 -3.40 36.58 -3.58
CA ILE A 268 -2.10 36.16 -3.02
C ILE A 268 -1.05 35.99 -4.13
N ALA A 269 -1.43 35.39 -5.25
CA ALA A 269 -0.52 35.18 -6.38
C ALA A 269 -0.08 36.49 -7.06
N ARG A 270 -0.87 37.56 -6.97
CA ARG A 270 -0.51 38.90 -7.46
C ARG A 270 0.56 39.57 -6.60
N LEU A 271 0.71 39.20 -5.33
CA LEU A 271 1.80 39.64 -4.44
C LEU A 271 3.08 38.84 -4.77
N TYR A 272 3.57 39.03 -5.99
CA TYR A 272 4.74 38.31 -6.51
C TYR A 272 6.01 38.76 -5.79
N ASP A 273 6.59 37.87 -4.99
CA ASP A 273 7.77 38.15 -4.16
C ASP A 273 8.73 36.95 -4.14
N PRO A 274 9.59 36.82 -5.16
CA PRO A 274 10.48 35.68 -5.31
C PRO A 274 11.58 35.61 -4.23
N LEU A 275 12.02 36.77 -3.70
CA LEU A 275 13.05 36.86 -2.67
C LEU A 275 12.49 36.80 -1.25
N GLY A 276 11.18 37.01 -1.07
CA GLY A 276 10.52 36.82 0.22
C GLY A 276 10.59 38.04 1.15
N TYR A 277 10.78 39.26 0.65
CA TYR A 277 10.78 40.45 1.50
C TYR A 277 9.41 40.73 2.13
N LEU A 278 8.33 40.35 1.45
CA LEU A 278 6.95 40.39 1.92
C LEU A 278 6.49 39.05 2.51
N ALA A 279 7.40 38.10 2.75
CA ALA A 279 7.05 36.76 3.21
C ALA A 279 6.18 36.73 4.48
N PRO A 280 6.36 37.62 5.49
CA PRO A 280 5.46 37.72 6.64
C PRO A 280 4.01 38.11 6.28
N VAL A 281 3.84 39.05 5.35
CA VAL A 281 2.52 39.52 4.89
C VAL A 281 1.84 38.45 4.04
N ILE A 282 2.59 37.84 3.13
CA ILE A 282 2.10 36.72 2.31
C ILE A 282 1.74 35.52 3.20
N PHE A 283 2.47 35.30 4.30
CA PHE A 283 2.13 34.27 5.27
C PHE A 283 0.78 34.52 5.93
N THR A 284 0.50 35.75 6.38
CA THR A 284 -0.82 36.14 6.89
C THR A 284 -1.94 35.83 5.90
N ALA A 285 -1.73 36.18 4.62
CA ALA A 285 -2.70 35.89 3.56
C ALA A 285 -2.92 34.38 3.34
N LYS A 286 -1.82 33.61 3.34
CA LYS A 286 -1.87 32.14 3.24
C LYS A 286 -2.56 31.50 4.44
N ARG A 287 -2.42 32.06 5.64
CA ARG A 287 -3.13 31.61 6.85
C ARG A 287 -4.64 31.80 6.69
N VAL A 288 -5.08 32.96 6.19
CA VAL A 288 -6.50 33.20 5.88
C VAL A 288 -7.01 32.22 4.82
N LEU A 289 -6.23 31.96 3.77
CA LEU A 289 -6.56 30.94 2.77
C LEU A 289 -6.69 29.53 3.40
N GLN A 290 -5.82 29.18 4.36
CA GLN A 290 -5.87 27.90 5.06
C GLN A 290 -7.16 27.73 5.88
N LEU A 291 -7.69 28.81 6.49
CA LEU A 291 -8.99 28.80 7.16
C LEU A 291 -10.11 28.39 6.20
N THR A 292 -10.06 28.83 4.94
CA THR A 292 -11.06 28.42 3.94
C THR A 292 -11.02 26.91 3.68
N TRP A 293 -9.84 26.28 3.73
CA TRP A 293 -9.69 24.83 3.58
C TRP A 293 -10.19 24.09 4.81
N MET A 294 -9.93 24.59 6.01
CA MET A 294 -10.43 24.02 7.26
C MET A 294 -11.97 24.08 7.34
N ALA A 295 -12.57 25.12 6.76
CA ALA A 295 -14.01 25.26 6.60
C ALA A 295 -14.62 24.41 5.45
N ASN A 296 -13.82 23.61 4.74
CA ASN A 296 -14.26 22.73 3.63
C ASN A 296 -15.04 23.41 2.49
N LEU A 297 -14.79 24.70 2.23
CA LEU A 297 -15.46 25.44 1.15
C LEU A 297 -15.10 24.89 -0.25
N LYS A 298 -15.91 25.14 -1.28
CA LYS A 298 -15.55 24.91 -2.69
C LYS A 298 -14.77 26.11 -3.27
N TRP A 299 -14.26 25.99 -4.50
CA TRP A 299 -13.42 27.03 -5.13
C TRP A 299 -14.15 28.35 -5.38
N ASP A 300 -15.41 28.26 -5.79
CA ASP A 300 -16.24 29.38 -6.22
C ASP A 300 -17.38 29.68 -5.23
N GLU A 301 -17.27 29.14 -4.00
CA GLU A 301 -18.19 29.40 -2.90
C GLU A 301 -17.75 30.66 -2.14
N GLU A 302 -18.72 31.49 -1.74
CA GLU A 302 -18.48 32.71 -0.99
C GLU A 302 -17.93 32.41 0.41
N VAL A 303 -16.94 33.20 0.82
CA VAL A 303 -16.24 33.00 2.10
C VAL A 303 -17.12 33.50 3.27
N PRO A 304 -17.28 32.70 4.35
CA PRO A 304 -18.06 33.08 5.52
C PRO A 304 -17.60 34.39 6.17
N PRO A 305 -18.50 35.15 6.83
CA PRO A 305 -18.19 36.43 7.45
C PRO A 305 -16.97 36.41 8.41
N GLU A 306 -16.76 35.30 9.13
CA GLU A 306 -15.67 35.11 10.08
C GLU A 306 -14.28 35.16 9.42
N ILE A 307 -14.16 34.66 8.18
CA ILE A 307 -12.92 34.67 7.39
C ILE A 307 -12.87 35.92 6.50
N LEU A 308 -14.03 36.41 6.06
CA LEU A 308 -14.15 37.57 5.19
C LEU A 308 -13.69 38.87 5.88
N LYS A 309 -14.02 39.03 7.17
CA LYS A 309 -13.63 40.23 7.94
C LYS A 309 -12.11 40.44 7.99
N PRO A 310 -11.28 39.47 8.45
CA PRO A 310 -9.83 39.62 8.43
C PRO A 310 -9.26 39.71 7.01
N TRP A 311 -9.88 39.05 6.02
CA TRP A 311 -9.47 39.19 4.62
C TRP A 311 -9.66 40.62 4.08
N LYS A 312 -10.83 41.23 4.31
CA LYS A 312 -11.11 42.61 3.88
C LYS A 312 -10.15 43.61 4.54
N GLN A 313 -9.86 43.44 5.82
CA GLN A 313 -8.87 44.26 6.50
C GLN A 313 -7.49 44.13 5.84
N PHE A 314 -7.04 42.90 5.61
CA PHE A 314 -5.77 42.62 4.94
C PHE A 314 -5.69 43.30 3.55
N VAL A 315 -6.74 43.15 2.73
CA VAL A 315 -6.81 43.75 1.38
C VAL A 315 -6.76 45.28 1.43
N ASN A 316 -7.47 45.91 2.37
CA ASN A 316 -7.50 47.37 2.50
C ASN A 316 -6.13 47.96 2.85
N GLU A 317 -5.29 47.21 3.55
CA GLU A 317 -3.94 47.65 3.93
C GLU A 317 -2.87 47.34 2.86
N LEU A 318 -3.17 46.51 1.84
CA LEU A 318 -2.22 46.16 0.80
C LEU A 318 -1.57 47.35 0.09
N PRO A 319 -2.29 48.45 -0.25
CA PRO A 319 -1.69 49.59 -0.95
C PRO A 319 -0.47 50.19 -0.22
N VAL A 320 -0.40 50.07 1.11
CA VAL A 320 0.73 50.56 1.92
C VAL A 320 2.06 49.91 1.51
N LEU A 321 2.03 48.68 0.99
CA LEU A 321 3.22 47.96 0.53
C LEU A 321 3.92 48.64 -0.65
N GLN A 322 3.24 49.52 -1.40
CA GLN A 322 3.86 50.29 -2.48
C GLN A 322 4.93 51.25 -1.97
N GLY A 323 4.86 51.66 -0.70
CA GLY A 323 5.87 52.52 -0.06
C GLY A 323 7.12 51.79 0.41
N ILE A 324 7.23 50.46 0.20
CA ILE A 324 8.44 49.70 0.52
C ILE A 324 9.43 49.85 -0.62
N SER A 325 10.63 50.33 -0.29
CA SER A 325 11.76 50.51 -1.21
C SER A 325 12.98 49.73 -0.71
N ILE A 326 13.60 48.95 -1.60
CA ILE A 326 14.73 48.07 -1.27
C ILE A 326 15.86 48.36 -2.25
N ALA A 327 17.03 48.76 -1.74
CA ALA A 327 18.20 49.02 -2.58
C ALA A 327 18.56 47.77 -3.39
N ARG A 328 18.70 47.93 -4.72
CA ARG A 328 19.13 46.82 -5.58
C ARG A 328 20.57 46.42 -5.25
N PRO A 329 21.60 47.27 -5.36
CA PRO A 329 22.97 46.85 -5.13
C PRO A 329 23.21 46.44 -3.68
N PHE A 330 24.01 45.39 -3.47
CA PHE A 330 24.60 45.15 -2.17
C PHE A 330 25.66 46.21 -1.86
N PRO A 331 25.83 46.60 -0.59
CA PRO A 331 26.91 47.49 -0.19
C PRO A 331 28.29 46.96 -0.62
N THR A 332 29.15 47.88 -1.06
CA THR A 332 30.57 47.60 -1.25
C THR A 332 31.17 47.29 0.12
N ALA A 333 31.92 46.20 0.24
CA ALA A 333 32.49 45.77 1.50
C ALA A 333 33.78 44.98 1.30
N SER A 334 34.71 45.12 2.25
CA SER A 334 35.94 44.33 2.30
C SER A 334 35.70 42.94 2.88
N GLN A 335 34.75 42.81 3.80
CA GLN A 335 34.34 41.53 4.39
C GLN A 335 32.84 41.35 4.32
N ARG A 336 32.40 40.12 4.00
CA ARG A 336 31.00 39.73 3.94
C ARG A 336 30.75 38.45 4.73
N GLN A 337 29.69 38.44 5.54
CA GLN A 337 29.19 37.26 6.23
C GLN A 337 27.72 37.00 5.90
N LEU A 338 27.32 35.73 5.95
CA LEU A 338 25.92 35.34 5.87
C LEU A 338 25.38 34.99 7.25
N ILE A 339 24.29 35.65 7.62
CA ILE A 339 23.62 35.44 8.90
C ILE A 339 22.23 34.92 8.63
N TYR A 340 21.91 33.77 9.23
CA TYR A 340 20.62 33.14 9.10
C TYR A 340 19.89 33.09 10.43
N PHE A 341 18.58 33.27 10.36
CA PHE A 341 17.67 33.16 11.50
C PHE A 341 16.54 32.21 11.15
N CYS A 342 16.14 31.34 12.08
CA CYS A 342 14.94 30.55 11.96
C CYS A 342 14.07 30.65 13.20
N ASP A 343 12.77 30.49 12.99
CA ASP A 343 11.78 30.41 14.05
C ASP A 343 10.62 29.50 13.63
N ALA A 344 9.87 29.00 14.61
CA ALA A 344 8.62 28.32 14.40
C ALA A 344 7.58 28.62 15.48
N SER A 345 6.35 28.81 15.04
CA SER A 345 5.15 28.91 15.86
C SER A 345 4.20 27.74 15.55
N THR A 346 3.07 27.68 16.27
CA THR A 346 1.98 26.77 15.95
C THR A 346 1.30 27.06 14.61
N GLU A 347 1.49 28.27 14.07
CA GLU A 347 0.90 28.68 12.78
C GLU A 347 1.81 28.32 11.60
N GLY A 348 3.12 28.32 11.80
CA GLY A 348 4.10 28.05 10.75
C GLY A 348 5.53 28.32 11.18
N TYR A 349 6.45 28.25 10.23
CA TYR A 349 7.87 28.42 10.48
C TYR A 349 8.53 29.21 9.36
N CYS A 350 9.59 29.92 9.72
CA CYS A 350 10.29 30.86 8.87
C CYS A 350 11.79 30.66 8.93
N ALA A 351 12.45 30.98 7.82
CA ALA A 351 13.89 31.17 7.77
C ALA A 351 14.20 32.46 6.99
N VAL A 352 15.15 33.24 7.49
CA VAL A 352 15.56 34.53 6.97
C VAL A 352 17.07 34.56 6.82
N ALA A 353 17.57 35.13 5.73
CA ALA A 353 18.99 35.31 5.46
C ALA A 353 19.33 36.80 5.28
N TYR A 354 20.36 37.25 6.00
CA TYR A 354 20.94 38.58 5.89
C TYR A 354 22.38 38.50 5.40
N LEU A 355 22.78 39.50 4.63
CA LEU A 355 24.17 39.79 4.30
C LEU A 355 24.67 40.85 5.26
N ARG A 356 25.69 40.51 6.05
CA ARG A 356 26.45 41.49 6.82
C ARG A 356 27.64 41.94 5.99
N SER A 357 27.67 43.22 5.66
CA SER A 357 28.70 43.85 4.83
C SER A 357 29.47 44.82 5.72
N SER A 358 30.78 44.58 5.89
CA SER A 358 31.67 45.41 6.70
C SER A 358 32.67 46.10 5.79
N ASP A 359 32.73 47.43 5.86
CA ASP A 359 33.81 48.22 5.28
C ASP A 359 34.35 49.20 6.32
N ARG A 360 35.61 49.03 6.69
CA ARG A 360 36.27 49.76 7.80
C ARG A 360 35.45 49.64 9.11
N ASP A 361 34.68 50.66 9.47
CA ASP A 361 33.83 50.74 10.66
C ASP A 361 32.32 50.74 10.34
N ASP A 362 31.92 50.78 9.06
CA ASP A 362 30.51 50.77 8.69
C ASP A 362 30.05 49.33 8.44
N ILE A 363 29.08 48.90 9.25
CA ILE A 363 28.52 47.55 9.20
C ILE A 363 27.05 47.66 8.86
N THR A 364 26.72 47.16 7.67
CA THR A 364 25.36 47.16 7.15
C THR A 364 24.81 45.73 7.13
N LEU A 365 23.56 45.57 7.55
CA LEU A 365 22.82 44.32 7.39
C LEU A 365 21.78 44.52 6.29
N THR A 366 21.83 43.67 5.27
CA THR A 366 20.89 43.70 4.15
C THR A 366 20.09 42.40 4.11
N LEU A 367 18.76 42.49 4.13
CA LEU A 367 17.90 41.33 3.94
C LEU A 367 18.09 40.76 2.52
N LEU A 368 18.58 39.51 2.44
CA LEU A 368 18.83 38.84 1.16
C LEU A 368 17.59 38.11 0.68
N LYS A 369 17.09 37.20 1.52
CA LYS A 369 16.04 36.27 1.15
C LYS A 369 15.34 35.73 2.39
N ALA A 370 14.03 35.57 2.34
CA ALA A 370 13.28 34.90 3.39
C ALA A 370 12.31 33.87 2.81
N LYS A 371 11.91 32.91 3.66
CA LYS A 371 10.97 31.86 3.27
C LYS A 371 10.11 31.49 4.47
N THR A 372 8.81 31.34 4.23
CA THR A 372 7.84 30.94 5.24
C THR A 372 7.08 29.70 4.77
N LYS A 373 6.62 28.88 5.72
CA LYS A 373 5.75 27.73 5.48
C LYS A 373 4.72 27.64 6.60
N LEU A 374 3.47 27.40 6.22
CA LEU A 374 2.40 27.11 7.19
C LEU A 374 2.68 25.79 7.92
N ALA A 375 2.28 25.73 9.18
CA ALA A 375 2.32 24.52 9.96
C ALA A 375 1.39 23.46 9.33
N PRO A 376 1.79 22.18 9.31
CA PRO A 376 0.92 21.11 8.82
C PRO A 376 -0.38 21.04 9.64
N LEU A 377 -1.50 20.77 8.98
CA LEU A 377 -2.79 20.55 9.65
C LEU A 377 -2.75 19.37 10.64
N LYS A 378 -1.85 18.40 10.42
CA LYS A 378 -1.53 17.36 11.40
C LYS A 378 -0.64 17.94 12.48
N THR A 379 -1.15 18.00 13.70
CA THR A 379 -0.49 18.62 14.86
C THR A 379 0.89 18.01 15.11
N LEU A 380 1.91 18.86 15.08
CA LEU A 380 3.27 18.55 15.52
C LEU A 380 3.55 19.29 16.82
N THR A 381 4.48 18.77 17.62
CA THR A 381 4.97 19.48 18.81
C THR A 381 5.77 20.71 18.39
N VAL A 382 5.79 21.74 19.24
CA VAL A 382 6.53 22.99 18.98
C VAL A 382 8.02 22.72 18.70
N PRO A 383 8.74 21.89 19.48
CA PRO A 383 10.14 21.54 19.14
C PRO A 383 10.33 20.92 17.75
N ARG A 384 9.38 20.10 17.29
CA ARG A 384 9.44 19.52 15.94
C ARG A 384 9.20 20.57 14.85
N LEU A 385 8.37 21.59 15.12
CA LEU A 385 8.16 22.71 14.21
C LEU A 385 9.41 23.61 14.17
N GLU A 386 10.02 23.90 15.31
CA GLU A 386 11.30 24.63 15.41
C GLU A 386 12.40 23.92 14.61
N LEU A 387 12.49 22.59 14.71
CA LEU A 387 13.40 21.78 13.90
C LEU A 387 13.06 21.85 12.39
N CYS A 388 11.78 22.00 12.03
CA CYS A 388 11.39 22.25 10.64
C CYS A 388 11.79 23.65 10.17
N GLY A 389 11.77 24.65 11.05
CA GLY A 389 12.33 25.99 10.81
C GLY A 389 13.83 25.92 10.53
N ALA A 390 14.59 25.22 11.37
CA ALA A 390 16.02 24.98 11.16
C ALA A 390 16.33 24.23 9.85
N LEU A 391 15.50 23.25 9.47
CA LEU A 391 15.60 22.59 8.17
C LEU A 391 15.26 23.52 7.00
N LEU A 392 14.32 24.46 7.18
CA LEU A 392 14.01 25.45 6.16
C LEU A 392 15.20 26.39 5.94
N LEU A 393 15.88 26.77 7.03
CA LEU A 393 17.12 27.55 7.01
C LEU A 393 18.24 26.81 6.28
N SER A 394 18.48 25.53 6.60
CA SER A 394 19.55 24.76 5.93
C SER A 394 19.33 24.65 4.42
N LYS A 395 18.07 24.55 3.97
CA LYS A 395 17.69 24.59 2.55
C LYS A 395 17.82 25.98 1.93
N LEU A 396 17.53 27.03 2.69
CA LEU A 396 17.74 28.40 2.26
C LEU A 396 19.22 28.68 2.03
N HIS A 397 20.08 28.24 2.95
CA HIS A 397 21.54 28.30 2.80
C HIS A 397 22.03 27.54 1.56
N GLU A 398 21.56 26.30 1.35
CA GLU A 398 21.88 25.53 0.16
C GLU A 398 21.53 26.27 -1.14
N SER A 399 20.38 26.94 -1.19
CA SER A 399 19.98 27.74 -2.35
C SER A 399 20.87 28.97 -2.61
N LEU A 400 21.57 29.45 -1.58
CA LEU A 400 22.43 30.64 -1.64
C LEU A 400 23.91 30.33 -1.82
N LYS A 401 24.32 29.05 -1.88
CA LYS A 401 25.73 28.65 -2.04
C LYS A 401 26.41 29.29 -3.25
N GLY A 402 25.71 29.36 -4.39
CA GLY A 402 26.26 30.00 -5.60
C GLY A 402 26.53 31.50 -5.40
N LEU A 403 25.63 32.20 -4.71
CA LEU A 403 25.83 33.61 -4.36
C LEU A 403 26.95 33.77 -3.33
N GLN A 404 27.01 32.90 -2.33
CA GLN A 404 28.06 32.91 -1.30
C GLN A 404 29.45 32.87 -1.93
N SER A 405 29.68 31.96 -2.88
CA SER A 405 30.94 31.86 -3.61
C SER A 405 31.21 33.11 -4.45
N SER A 406 30.20 33.66 -5.12
CA SER A 406 30.35 34.85 -5.96
C SER A 406 30.64 36.12 -5.16
N LEU A 407 30.07 36.25 -3.96
CA LEU A 407 30.30 37.38 -3.06
C LEU A 407 31.59 37.27 -2.24
N GLY A 408 32.31 36.15 -2.31
CA GLY A 408 33.51 35.90 -1.51
C GLY A 408 33.25 35.75 -0.01
N VAL A 409 32.06 35.27 0.37
CA VAL A 409 31.69 35.11 1.79
C VAL A 409 32.44 33.93 2.40
N THR A 410 33.19 34.20 3.47
CA THR A 410 33.99 33.19 4.19
C THR A 410 33.28 32.64 5.42
N GLU A 411 32.43 33.42 6.08
CA GLU A 411 31.84 33.08 7.38
C GLU A 411 30.30 33.02 7.32
N VAL A 412 29.75 32.02 8.01
CA VAL A 412 28.31 31.75 8.06
C VAL A 412 27.88 31.52 9.51
N TYR A 413 26.78 32.15 9.92
CA TYR A 413 26.20 32.00 11.26
C TYR A 413 24.72 31.66 11.16
N CYS A 414 24.26 30.74 12.00
CA CYS A 414 22.87 30.29 12.07
C CYS A 414 22.32 30.49 13.48
N PHE A 415 21.15 31.12 13.59
CA PHE A 415 20.53 31.45 14.86
C PHE A 415 19.14 30.83 14.98
N SER A 416 18.86 30.27 16.16
CA SER A 416 17.53 29.79 16.56
C SER A 416 17.30 30.14 18.02
N ASP A 417 16.07 30.45 18.40
CA ASP A 417 15.64 30.65 19.78
C ASP A 417 15.26 29.34 20.51
N SER A 418 15.24 28.22 19.78
CA SER A 418 15.01 26.91 20.38
C SER A 418 16.30 26.28 20.90
N THR A 419 16.49 26.33 22.22
CA THR A 419 17.54 25.55 22.90
C THR A 419 17.42 24.04 22.61
N THR A 420 16.19 23.54 22.40
CA THR A 420 15.94 22.13 22.06
C THR A 420 16.53 21.76 20.71
N VAL A 421 16.33 22.60 19.69
CA VAL A 421 16.93 22.39 18.36
C VAL A 421 18.46 22.43 18.44
N ILE A 422 19.03 23.43 19.14
CA ILE A 422 20.48 23.54 19.32
C ILE A 422 21.04 22.28 20.00
N ALA A 423 20.37 21.76 21.03
CA ALA A 423 20.76 20.52 21.71
C ALA A 423 20.64 19.29 20.79
N TRP A 424 19.57 19.18 19.98
CA TRP A 424 19.41 18.10 19.01
C TRP A 424 20.50 18.11 17.93
N LEU A 425 20.91 19.28 17.45
CA LEU A 425 21.99 19.40 16.45
C LEU A 425 23.35 18.98 17.01
N ARG A 426 23.59 19.17 18.32
CA ARG A 426 24.80 18.72 19.02
C ARG A 426 24.74 17.25 19.47
N THR A 427 23.57 16.62 19.40
CA THR A 427 23.38 15.23 19.80
C THR A 427 23.64 14.29 18.61
N PRO A 428 24.47 13.23 18.77
CA PRO A 428 24.67 12.24 17.72
C PRO A 428 23.33 11.67 17.19
N PRO A 429 23.05 11.71 15.88
CA PRO A 429 21.71 11.40 15.34
C PRO A 429 21.15 10.02 15.73
N HIS A 430 22.02 9.02 15.91
CA HIS A 430 21.63 7.67 16.29
C HIS A 430 20.98 7.57 17.69
N LEU A 431 21.24 8.55 18.56
CA LEU A 431 20.63 8.66 19.88
C LEU A 431 19.24 9.32 19.85
N LEU A 432 18.85 9.95 18.74
CA LEU A 432 17.58 10.66 18.59
C LEU A 432 16.50 9.76 17.98
N HIS A 433 15.23 10.01 18.28
CA HIS A 433 14.12 9.37 17.58
C HIS A 433 14.15 9.69 16.07
N ILE A 434 13.59 8.78 15.25
CA ILE A 434 13.75 8.78 13.78
C ILE A 434 13.38 10.13 13.12
N PHE A 435 12.29 10.77 13.56
CA PHE A 435 11.86 12.06 13.00
C PHE A 435 12.91 13.15 13.16
N VAL A 436 13.48 13.25 14.37
CA VAL A 436 14.50 14.24 14.75
C VAL A 436 15.83 13.87 14.09
N SER A 437 16.26 12.61 14.23
CA SER A 437 17.49 12.07 13.62
C SER A 437 17.61 12.39 12.13
N ASN A 438 16.56 12.09 11.35
CA ASN A 438 16.59 12.29 9.89
C ASN A 438 16.69 13.78 9.52
N ARG A 439 16.08 14.68 10.29
CA ARG A 439 16.14 16.13 10.03
C ARG A 439 17.46 16.73 10.47
N VAL A 440 17.98 16.32 11.62
CA VAL A 440 19.32 16.71 12.07
C VAL A 440 20.36 16.32 11.03
N GLN A 441 20.31 15.10 10.48
CA GLN A 441 21.19 14.68 9.39
C GLN A 441 21.09 15.57 8.13
N GLN A 442 19.87 15.96 7.72
CA GLN A 442 19.68 16.87 6.59
C GLN A 442 20.12 18.31 6.88
N ILE A 443 20.02 18.77 8.13
CA ILE A 443 20.52 20.08 8.52
C ILE A 443 22.04 20.10 8.46
N LEU A 444 22.67 19.08 9.06
CA LEU A 444 24.13 18.96 9.15
C LEU A 444 24.80 18.54 7.82
N SER A 445 24.04 18.07 6.82
CA SER A 445 24.59 17.89 5.46
C SER A 445 24.81 19.23 4.74
N ASN A 446 24.07 20.26 5.14
CA ASN A 446 24.08 21.57 4.50
C ASN A 446 24.75 22.65 5.37
N THR A 447 24.85 22.44 6.69
CA THR A 447 25.38 23.41 7.67
C THR A 447 26.37 22.74 8.61
N GLN A 448 27.20 23.53 9.28
CA GLN A 448 28.13 23.03 10.31
C GLN A 448 27.57 23.28 11.71
N ILE A 449 27.86 22.37 12.66
CA ILE A 449 27.39 22.47 14.04
C ILE A 449 27.87 23.78 14.70
N ASP A 450 29.10 24.20 14.41
CA ASP A 450 29.72 25.38 15.00
C ASP A 450 29.11 26.72 14.53
N TRP A 451 28.31 26.69 13.45
CA TRP A 451 27.58 27.88 12.99
C TRP A 451 26.36 28.18 13.87
N TRP A 452 25.82 27.18 14.57
CA TRP A 452 24.54 27.28 15.28
C TRP A 452 24.70 27.92 16.67
N ARG A 453 23.98 29.02 16.88
CA ARG A 453 23.94 29.78 18.13
C ARG A 453 22.49 30.02 18.58
N HIS A 454 22.31 30.21 19.88
CA HIS A 454 21.02 30.53 20.46
C HIS A 454 20.80 32.04 20.53
N ILE A 455 19.56 32.50 20.32
CA ILE A 455 19.15 33.90 20.50
C ILE A 455 17.84 33.99 21.29
N LYS A 456 17.53 35.15 21.86
CA LYS A 456 16.21 35.35 22.47
C LYS A 456 15.16 35.54 21.37
N GLY A 457 13.99 34.93 21.52
CA GLY A 457 12.92 35.01 20.50
C GLY A 457 12.48 36.45 20.17
N VAL A 458 12.50 37.37 21.13
CA VAL A 458 12.17 38.80 20.89
C VAL A 458 13.17 39.52 19.97
N GLU A 459 14.38 38.98 19.85
CA GLU A 459 15.44 39.49 18.97
C GLU A 459 15.52 38.68 17.66
N ASN A 460 14.60 37.72 17.44
CA ASN A 460 14.62 36.83 16.29
C ASN A 460 13.78 37.41 15.14
N PRO A 461 14.38 37.88 14.02
CA PRO A 461 13.62 38.41 12.90
C PRO A 461 12.74 37.36 12.21
N ALA A 462 13.04 36.07 12.37
CA ALA A 462 12.22 35.01 11.79
C ALA A 462 10.86 34.85 12.50
N ASP A 463 10.69 35.33 13.73
CA ASP A 463 9.41 35.31 14.47
C ASP A 463 8.31 36.08 13.72
N VAL A 464 8.67 37.21 13.11
CA VAL A 464 7.79 38.02 12.26
C VAL A 464 7.20 37.18 11.12
N GLY A 465 8.02 36.32 10.51
CA GLY A 465 7.61 35.46 9.40
C GLY A 465 6.92 34.16 9.81
N SER A 466 7.15 33.66 11.02
CA SER A 466 6.55 32.40 11.51
C SER A 466 5.11 32.60 12.01
N ARG A 467 4.75 33.83 12.39
CA ARG A 467 3.40 34.23 12.86
C ARG A 467 2.66 35.12 11.85
N GLY A 468 3.41 35.79 10.98
CA GLY A 468 2.88 36.76 10.03
C GLY A 468 2.62 38.12 10.66
N ILE A 469 2.49 39.12 9.80
CA ILE A 469 2.27 40.52 10.17
C ILE A 469 1.27 41.18 9.21
N ALA A 470 0.61 42.24 9.67
CA ALA A 470 -0.26 43.06 8.84
C ALA A 470 0.56 43.91 7.85
N PRO A 471 0.05 44.20 6.63
CA PRO A 471 0.77 44.98 5.62
C PRO A 471 1.29 46.33 6.12
N ALA A 472 0.47 47.09 6.85
CA ALA A 472 0.85 48.41 7.35
C ALA A 472 1.98 48.35 8.39
N ALA A 473 1.99 47.31 9.22
CA ALA A 473 3.02 47.14 10.25
C ALA A 473 4.37 46.68 9.65
N LEU A 474 4.37 45.97 8.52
CA LEU A 474 5.62 45.52 7.88
C LEU A 474 6.48 46.70 7.41
N GLN A 475 5.89 47.74 6.84
CA GLN A 475 6.63 48.85 6.22
C GLN A 475 7.63 49.51 7.19
N HIS A 476 7.28 49.58 8.48
CA HIS A 476 8.10 50.22 9.52
C HIS A 476 8.75 49.23 10.50
N HIS A 477 8.76 47.93 10.18
CA HIS A 477 9.24 46.90 11.12
C HIS A 477 10.77 46.79 11.13
N ALA A 478 11.43 47.57 12.00
CA ALA A 478 12.89 47.68 12.07
C ALA A 478 13.63 46.34 12.14
N LEU A 479 13.20 45.42 13.00
CA LEU A 479 13.87 44.10 13.18
C LEU A 479 13.83 43.24 11.90
N TRP A 480 12.79 43.38 11.06
CA TRP A 480 12.65 42.58 9.83
C TRP A 480 13.51 43.11 8.69
N TRP A 481 13.69 44.43 8.61
CA TRP A 481 14.46 45.05 7.53
C TRP A 481 15.94 45.14 7.88
N ASN A 482 16.26 45.47 9.13
CA ASN A 482 17.62 45.78 9.57
C ASN A 482 18.29 44.64 10.35
N GLY A 483 17.54 43.60 10.72
CA GLY A 483 18.00 42.57 11.64
C GLY A 483 18.24 43.10 13.06
N PRO A 484 18.80 42.26 13.96
CA PRO A 484 19.13 42.67 15.33
C PRO A 484 20.28 43.68 15.36
N GLU A 485 20.17 44.70 16.22
CA GLU A 485 21.18 45.75 16.42
C GLU A 485 22.59 45.18 16.68
N TRP A 486 22.68 44.14 17.50
CA TRP A 486 23.96 43.52 17.87
C TRP A 486 24.68 42.85 16.69
N CYS A 487 23.99 42.51 15.59
CA CYS A 487 24.66 42.00 14.38
C CYS A 487 25.58 43.06 13.74
N ARG A 488 25.39 44.35 14.06
CA ARG A 488 26.27 45.44 13.65
C ARG A 488 27.49 45.61 14.56
N LEU A 489 27.53 44.92 15.69
CA LEU A 489 28.70 44.92 16.57
C LEU A 489 29.75 43.90 16.11
N PRO A 490 31.00 43.99 16.61
CA PRO A 490 32.00 42.94 16.46
C PRO A 490 31.50 41.58 16.96
N ILE A 491 31.97 40.48 16.35
CA ILE A 491 31.48 39.11 16.60
C ILE A 491 31.66 38.68 18.06
N GLU A 492 32.65 39.23 18.76
CA GLU A 492 32.96 38.95 20.17
C GLU A 492 31.85 39.45 21.10
N ARG A 493 31.03 40.40 20.65
CA ARG A 493 29.89 40.96 21.42
C ARG A 493 28.56 40.30 21.07
N TRP A 494 28.58 39.29 20.20
CA TRP A 494 27.37 38.58 19.81
C TRP A 494 26.91 37.64 20.93
N PRO A 495 25.62 37.25 20.96
CA PRO A 495 25.12 36.29 21.94
C PRO A 495 25.96 35.00 21.93
N GLU A 496 26.48 34.63 23.10
CA GLU A 496 27.22 33.39 23.28
C GLU A 496 26.28 32.17 23.25
N PRO A 497 26.79 30.98 22.90
CA PRO A 497 25.99 29.75 22.92
C PRO A 497 25.52 29.46 24.35
N THR A 498 24.20 29.41 24.57
CA THR A 498 23.67 29.01 25.88
C THR A 498 23.95 27.55 26.21
N SER A 499 24.08 27.33 27.52
CA SER A 499 24.45 26.11 28.22
C SER A 499 23.43 24.97 28.07
N HIS A 500 23.95 23.76 28.33
CA HIS A 500 23.29 22.45 28.29
C HIS A 500 21.84 22.44 28.77
N LEU A 501 20.97 21.77 28.00
CA LEU A 501 19.70 21.27 28.52
C LEU A 501 19.96 20.02 29.37
N ASP A 502 19.42 20.00 30.60
CA ASP A 502 19.51 18.84 31.50
C ASP A 502 18.78 17.61 30.94
N GLU A 503 17.66 17.83 30.25
CA GLU A 503 16.89 16.79 29.57
C GLU A 503 16.63 17.16 28.11
N ILE A 504 17.19 16.37 27.19
CA ILE A 504 16.94 16.52 25.75
C ILE A 504 15.72 15.66 25.38
N PRO A 505 14.59 16.27 24.94
CA PRO A 505 13.40 15.51 24.57
C PRO A 505 13.66 14.64 23.34
N GLU A 506 12.86 13.60 23.16
CA GLU A 506 12.97 12.67 22.01
C GLU A 506 14.36 12.00 21.84
N MET A 507 15.15 11.92 22.93
CA MET A 507 16.25 10.98 23.03
C MET A 507 15.72 9.55 23.16
N ARG A 508 16.37 8.62 22.46
CA ARG A 508 16.19 7.19 22.69
C ARG A 508 16.70 6.89 24.09
N LYS A 509 15.85 6.34 24.94
CA LYS A 509 16.24 5.88 26.28
C LYS A 509 17.32 4.79 26.15
N THR A 510 18.57 5.16 26.27
CA THR A 510 19.64 4.23 26.65
C THR A 510 19.49 4.03 28.15
N THR A 511 18.76 3.00 28.57
CA THR A 511 18.75 2.58 29.98
C THR A 511 20.15 2.07 30.34
N PRO A 512 20.93 2.77 31.18
CA PRO A 512 22.15 2.20 31.72
C PRO A 512 21.75 1.06 32.65
N VAL A 513 22.09 -0.17 32.28
CA VAL A 513 21.84 -1.33 33.15
C VAL A 513 22.96 -1.37 34.18
N LEU A 514 22.69 -0.88 35.39
CA LEU A 514 23.51 -1.18 36.55
C LEU A 514 23.36 -2.69 36.84
N LEU A 515 24.36 -3.48 36.46
CA LEU A 515 24.40 -4.92 36.73
C LEU A 515 24.73 -5.13 38.22
N SER A 516 23.68 -5.24 39.04
CA SER A 516 23.81 -5.90 40.34
C SER A 516 24.14 -7.36 40.09
N LEU A 517 25.33 -7.80 40.51
CA LEU A 517 25.74 -9.22 40.59
C LEU A 517 24.96 -9.88 41.72
N GLY A 518 23.64 -9.97 41.55
CA GLY A 518 22.70 -10.50 42.50
C GLY A 518 21.58 -11.21 41.77
N THR A 519 21.62 -12.55 41.82
CA THR A 519 20.63 -13.55 41.37
C THR A 519 20.82 -14.15 39.97
N THR A 520 21.09 -15.46 39.96
CA THR A 520 20.95 -16.39 38.82
C THR A 520 19.54 -16.38 38.20
N SER A 521 18.54 -15.80 38.89
CA SER A 521 17.15 -15.67 38.43
C SER A 521 17.03 -14.90 37.11
N VAL A 522 17.80 -13.81 36.94
CA VAL A 522 17.68 -12.92 35.76
C VAL A 522 18.16 -13.63 34.49
N PHE A 523 19.22 -14.43 34.58
CA PHE A 523 19.77 -15.17 33.44
C PHE A 523 18.80 -16.26 32.94
N VAL A 524 18.16 -16.97 33.88
CA VAL A 524 17.15 -18.00 33.56
C VAL A 524 15.90 -17.37 32.94
N ASP A 525 15.55 -16.14 33.33
CA ASP A 525 14.40 -15.43 32.78
C ASP A 525 14.58 -14.89 31.36
N ILE A 526 15.80 -14.88 30.81
CA ILE A 526 16.06 -14.43 29.43
C ILE A 526 15.22 -15.23 28.42
N ALA A 527 14.98 -16.52 28.66
CA ALA A 527 14.13 -17.33 27.80
C ALA A 527 12.70 -16.78 27.64
N LYS A 528 12.18 -15.97 28.57
CA LYS A 528 10.86 -15.30 28.45
C LYS A 528 10.82 -14.28 27.31
N ARG A 529 11.96 -13.70 26.94
CA ARG A 529 12.07 -12.64 25.91
C ARG A 529 12.08 -13.20 24.48
N HIS A 530 12.05 -14.51 24.33
CA HIS A 530 12.15 -15.18 23.03
C HIS A 530 10.91 -16.04 22.77
N SER A 531 10.49 -16.07 21.51
CA SER A 531 9.32 -16.85 21.07
C SER A 531 9.68 -18.11 20.28
N ARG A 532 10.96 -18.28 19.89
CA ARG A 532 11.46 -19.40 19.09
C ARG A 532 12.77 -19.97 19.65
N TYR A 533 12.80 -21.28 19.89
CA TYR A 533 13.97 -21.99 20.43
C TYR A 533 15.25 -21.84 19.58
N PRO A 534 15.24 -22.00 18.23
CA PRO A 534 16.49 -21.87 17.46
C PRO A 534 17.05 -20.45 17.45
N THR A 535 16.19 -19.44 17.60
CA THR A 535 16.62 -18.05 17.75
C THR A 535 17.25 -17.84 19.13
N PHE A 536 16.62 -18.36 20.18
CA PHE A 536 17.15 -18.30 21.53
C PHE A 536 18.56 -18.92 21.64
N VAL A 537 18.75 -20.15 21.16
CA VAL A 537 20.06 -20.83 21.24
C VAL A 537 21.12 -20.12 20.39
N ARG A 538 20.76 -19.57 19.22
CA ARG A 538 21.68 -18.73 18.42
C ARG A 538 22.10 -17.46 19.13
N VAL A 539 21.17 -16.78 19.81
CA VAL A 539 21.49 -15.59 20.62
C VAL A 539 22.43 -15.99 21.76
N MET A 540 22.16 -17.09 22.46
CA MET A 540 23.06 -17.60 23.49
C MET A 540 24.44 -17.95 22.93
N ALA A 541 24.53 -18.52 21.73
CA ALA A 541 25.81 -18.81 21.08
C ALA A 541 26.59 -17.53 20.74
N TYR A 542 25.93 -16.48 20.25
CA TYR A 542 26.58 -15.18 20.05
C TYR A 542 27.03 -14.53 21.36
N VAL A 543 26.25 -14.66 22.44
CA VAL A 543 26.65 -14.18 23.77
C VAL A 543 27.88 -14.93 24.26
N CYS A 544 27.89 -16.26 24.17
CA CYS A 544 29.06 -17.07 24.55
C CYS A 544 30.29 -16.75 23.69
N ARG A 545 30.12 -16.53 22.38
CA ARG A 545 31.19 -16.11 21.47
C ARG A 545 31.71 -14.73 21.83
N PHE A 546 30.83 -13.77 22.14
CA PHE A 546 31.23 -12.45 22.58
C PHE A 546 32.05 -12.52 23.88
N LEU A 547 31.59 -13.29 24.87
CA LEU A 547 32.31 -13.50 26.12
C LEU A 547 33.68 -14.16 25.89
N HIS A 548 33.77 -15.13 24.98
CA HIS A 548 35.02 -15.77 24.60
C HIS A 548 35.98 -14.76 23.94
N ASN A 549 35.53 -14.08 22.87
CA ASN A 549 36.35 -13.13 22.12
C ASN A 549 36.78 -11.91 22.94
N SER A 550 35.96 -11.48 23.91
CA SER A 550 36.26 -10.38 24.83
C SER A 550 37.30 -10.74 25.88
N ARG A 551 37.52 -12.04 26.12
CA ARG A 551 38.56 -12.56 27.02
C ARG A 551 39.88 -12.86 26.29
N CYS A 552 39.90 -12.81 24.95
CA CYS A 552 41.12 -12.92 24.17
C CYS A 552 41.95 -11.63 24.25
N THR A 553 43.11 -11.72 24.92
CA THR A 553 44.11 -10.64 25.03
C THR A 553 44.86 -10.42 23.70
N ASP A 554 45.63 -9.33 23.59
CA ASP A 554 46.28 -8.90 22.34
C ASP A 554 47.18 -9.97 21.68
N GLY A 555 47.82 -10.85 22.46
CA GLY A 555 48.62 -11.97 21.96
C GLY A 555 47.83 -13.19 21.47
N SER A 556 46.51 -13.24 21.68
CA SER A 556 45.62 -14.37 21.31
C SER A 556 44.52 -13.98 20.32
N LYS A 557 44.65 -12.83 19.63
CA LYS A 557 43.66 -12.33 18.65
C LYS A 557 43.32 -13.32 17.54
N GLN A 558 44.28 -14.18 17.15
CA GLN A 558 44.08 -15.24 16.15
C GLN A 558 43.15 -16.37 16.64
N GLN A 559 42.91 -16.48 17.95
CA GLN A 559 41.99 -17.46 18.54
C GLN A 559 40.53 -16.97 18.60
N ARG A 560 40.26 -15.72 18.15
CA ARG A 560 38.89 -15.19 18.11
C ARG A 560 38.06 -15.94 17.08
N ILE A 561 36.87 -16.34 17.49
CA ILE A 561 35.94 -17.06 16.62
C ILE A 561 35.15 -16.04 15.80
N THR A 562 35.20 -16.17 14.47
CA THR A 562 34.51 -15.32 13.50
C THR A 562 33.70 -16.16 12.50
N GLY A 563 32.80 -15.55 11.71
CA GLY A 563 31.97 -16.26 10.72
C GLY A 563 30.61 -16.76 11.26
N PRO A 564 29.90 -17.67 10.55
CA PRO A 564 28.61 -18.20 10.98
C PRO A 564 28.73 -19.02 12.28
N ILE A 565 27.62 -19.23 13.01
CA ILE A 565 27.61 -20.08 14.22
C ILE A 565 27.82 -21.53 13.80
N SER A 566 28.87 -22.17 14.32
CA SER A 566 29.11 -23.60 14.12
C SER A 566 28.14 -24.46 14.94
N ALA A 567 27.91 -25.70 14.51
CA ALA A 567 27.07 -26.66 15.24
C ALA A 567 27.60 -26.91 16.67
N LEU A 568 28.92 -26.89 16.86
CA LEU A 568 29.55 -27.05 18.16
C LEU A 568 29.27 -25.86 19.08
N GLU A 569 29.35 -24.63 18.57
CA GLU A 569 28.99 -23.43 19.35
C GLU A 569 27.51 -23.41 19.72
N TYR A 570 26.64 -23.83 18.80
CA TYR A 570 25.22 -23.94 19.04
C TYR A 570 24.91 -24.96 20.16
N SER A 571 25.53 -26.14 20.12
CA SER A 571 25.36 -27.18 21.14
C SER A 571 25.93 -26.75 22.50
N LYS A 572 27.16 -26.22 22.54
CA LYS A 572 27.80 -25.74 23.76
C LYS A 572 27.00 -24.63 24.44
N ALA A 573 26.50 -23.67 23.66
CA ALA A 573 25.66 -22.59 24.19
C ALA A 573 24.34 -23.12 24.79
N ASN A 574 23.75 -24.13 24.15
CA ASN A 574 22.56 -24.81 24.66
C ASN A 574 22.85 -25.48 26.00
N HIS A 575 23.89 -26.32 26.08
CA HIS A 575 24.28 -27.02 27.30
C HIS A 575 24.68 -26.05 28.42
N GLN A 576 25.38 -24.96 28.11
CA GLN A 576 25.74 -23.95 29.11
C GLN A 576 24.51 -23.27 29.73
N TYR A 577 23.50 -22.95 28.91
CA TYR A 577 22.24 -22.41 29.41
C TYR A 577 21.45 -23.44 30.21
N VAL A 578 21.36 -24.68 29.74
CA VAL A 578 20.68 -25.78 30.46
C VAL A 578 21.35 -26.05 31.81
N ARG A 579 22.68 -25.99 31.89
CA ARG A 579 23.43 -26.13 33.14
C ARG A 579 23.06 -25.03 34.14
N ALA A 580 22.98 -23.78 33.69
CA ALA A 580 22.55 -22.67 34.53
C ALA A 580 21.08 -22.83 34.99
N LEU A 581 20.21 -23.30 34.08
CA LEU A 581 18.82 -23.59 34.38
C LEU A 581 18.68 -24.70 35.43
N GLN A 582 19.44 -25.78 35.30
CA GLN A 582 19.45 -26.89 36.26
C GLN A 582 19.96 -26.47 37.63
N ARG A 583 21.05 -25.67 37.71
CA ARG A 583 21.54 -25.12 38.98
C ARG A 583 20.54 -24.21 39.68
N HIS A 584 19.68 -23.53 38.92
CA HIS A 584 18.64 -22.68 39.50
C HIS A 584 17.45 -23.46 40.04
N TYR A 585 16.98 -24.48 39.31
CA TYR A 585 15.78 -25.25 39.68
C TYR A 585 16.05 -26.50 40.53
N HIS A 586 17.27 -27.03 40.48
CA HIS A 586 17.72 -28.22 41.21
C HIS A 586 19.09 -28.00 41.87
N PRO A 587 19.29 -26.93 42.68
CA PRO A 587 20.56 -26.71 43.37
C PRO A 587 20.92 -27.89 44.29
N GLU A 588 19.92 -28.57 44.85
CA GLU A 588 20.08 -29.69 45.79
C GLU A 588 20.91 -30.85 45.22
N VAL A 589 20.89 -31.07 43.90
CA VAL A 589 21.64 -32.14 43.23
C VAL A 589 23.16 -31.88 43.25
N PHE A 590 23.58 -30.62 43.39
CA PHE A 590 24.99 -30.25 43.46
C PHE A 590 25.52 -30.12 44.89
N THR A 591 24.63 -29.99 45.88
CA THR A 591 25.00 -29.65 47.26
C THR A 591 24.74 -30.76 48.28
N LEU A 592 23.74 -31.63 48.03
CA LEU A 592 23.35 -32.69 48.96
C LEU A 592 23.81 -34.07 48.46
N PRO A 593 24.13 -35.01 49.36
CA PRO A 593 24.37 -36.39 48.98
C PRO A 593 23.10 -37.04 48.42
N PHE A 594 23.24 -38.02 47.52
CA PHE A 594 22.13 -38.61 46.76
C PHE A 594 20.96 -39.09 47.64
N ASN A 595 21.25 -39.65 48.82
CA ASN A 595 20.24 -40.18 49.73
C ASN A 595 19.34 -39.10 50.37
N GLU A 596 19.78 -37.83 50.37
CA GLU A 596 19.05 -36.68 50.91
C GLU A 596 18.24 -35.92 49.84
N LEU A 597 18.35 -36.33 48.56
CA LEU A 597 17.57 -35.74 47.48
C LEU A 597 16.08 -36.07 47.62
N SER A 598 15.24 -35.23 46.99
CA SER A 598 13.79 -35.45 46.95
C SER A 598 13.45 -36.84 46.40
N THR A 599 12.34 -37.41 46.87
CA THR A 599 11.89 -38.76 46.46
C THR A 599 11.70 -38.87 44.95
N GLU A 600 11.31 -37.79 44.27
CA GLU A 600 11.17 -37.73 42.80
C GLU A 600 12.52 -37.84 42.07
N LEU A 601 13.55 -37.13 42.55
CA LEU A 601 14.89 -37.16 41.95
C LEU A 601 15.62 -38.48 42.24
N ARG A 602 15.46 -39.03 43.45
CA ARG A 602 16.01 -40.36 43.80
C ARG A 602 15.42 -41.47 42.94
N ARG A 603 14.11 -41.44 42.66
CA ARG A 603 13.45 -42.42 41.75
C ARG A 603 13.98 -42.38 40.32
N LEU A 604 14.49 -41.23 39.88
CA LEU A 604 15.11 -41.05 38.58
C LEU A 604 16.61 -41.38 38.57
N ASN A 605 17.19 -41.72 39.74
CA ASN A 605 18.61 -42.00 39.91
C ASN A 605 19.49 -40.94 39.23
N VAL A 606 19.22 -39.67 39.51
CA VAL A 606 19.88 -38.54 38.84
C VAL A 606 21.37 -38.49 39.15
N PHE A 607 22.17 -38.13 38.15
CA PHE A 607 23.61 -37.92 38.29
C PHE A 607 24.06 -36.74 37.43
N VAL A 608 25.24 -36.20 37.73
CA VAL A 608 25.87 -35.12 36.94
C VAL A 608 26.87 -35.74 35.99
N ASP A 609 26.76 -35.45 34.69
CA ASP A 609 27.68 -35.97 33.68
C ASP A 609 29.02 -35.19 33.62
N ALA A 610 29.92 -35.62 32.74
CA ALA A 610 31.21 -34.95 32.52
C ALA A 610 31.07 -33.52 31.97
N GLU A 611 29.93 -33.19 31.37
CA GLU A 611 29.57 -31.84 30.94
C GLU A 611 28.81 -31.05 32.02
N GLY A 612 28.76 -31.52 33.27
CA GLY A 612 28.14 -30.82 34.38
C GLY A 612 26.61 -30.68 34.26
N LEU A 613 25.95 -31.47 33.42
CA LEU A 613 24.49 -31.51 33.25
C LEU A 613 23.88 -32.60 34.14
N ILE A 614 22.74 -32.32 34.73
CA ILE A 614 21.95 -33.31 35.46
C ILE A 614 21.24 -34.22 34.45
N ARG A 615 21.49 -35.53 34.52
CA ARG A 615 20.88 -36.57 33.69
C ARG A 615 20.16 -37.61 34.54
N VAL A 616 19.27 -38.35 33.91
CA VAL A 616 18.50 -39.44 34.54
C VAL A 616 19.27 -40.77 34.43
N GLY A 617 19.57 -41.42 35.56
CA GLY A 617 20.34 -42.67 35.64
C GLY A 617 19.47 -43.92 35.77
N GLY A 618 18.40 -44.02 34.98
CA GLY A 618 17.41 -45.09 35.08
C GLY A 618 17.92 -46.51 34.76
N ARG A 619 17.01 -47.49 34.78
CA ARG A 619 17.30 -48.94 34.58
C ARG A 619 17.75 -49.33 33.17
N LEU A 620 17.97 -48.38 32.27
CA LEU A 620 18.25 -48.61 30.85
C LEU A 620 19.74 -48.51 30.50
N ALA A 621 20.64 -48.47 31.48
CA ALA A 621 22.09 -48.37 31.25
C ALA A 621 22.63 -49.46 30.27
N ASN A 622 22.10 -50.68 30.38
CA ASN A 622 22.50 -51.83 29.55
C ASN A 622 21.68 -51.99 28.25
N ALA A 623 20.72 -51.11 27.95
CA ALA A 623 19.92 -51.21 26.73
C ALA A 623 20.78 -50.90 25.47
N PRO A 624 20.46 -51.41 24.26
CA PRO A 624 21.17 -51.06 23.03
C PRO A 624 20.70 -49.69 22.47
N LEU A 625 20.75 -48.65 23.31
CA LEU A 625 20.31 -47.28 22.98
C LEU A 625 21.49 -46.30 23.00
N PRO A 626 21.40 -45.17 22.26
CA PRO A 626 22.35 -44.07 22.37
C PRO A 626 22.44 -43.50 23.79
N TYR A 627 23.60 -42.95 24.16
CA TYR A 627 23.84 -42.40 25.50
C TYR A 627 22.79 -41.36 25.93
N GLU A 628 22.40 -40.47 25.02
CA GLU A 628 21.38 -39.43 25.24
C GLU A 628 19.98 -40.01 25.52
N GLU A 629 19.65 -41.16 24.94
CA GLU A 629 18.36 -41.85 25.16
C GLU A 629 18.37 -42.69 26.44
N LYS A 630 19.54 -43.24 26.81
CA LYS A 630 19.73 -43.92 28.10
C LYS A 630 19.67 -42.96 29.27
N HIS A 631 20.29 -41.79 29.09
CA HIS A 631 20.51 -40.80 30.11
C HIS A 631 20.04 -39.41 29.64
N PRO A 632 18.72 -39.22 29.44
CA PRO A 632 18.18 -37.96 28.98
C PRO A 632 18.43 -36.84 30.01
N ILE A 633 18.61 -35.62 29.50
CA ILE A 633 18.89 -34.42 30.30
C ILE A 633 17.64 -34.01 31.09
N LEU A 634 17.78 -33.83 32.40
CA LEU A 634 16.66 -33.44 33.26
C LEU A 634 16.32 -31.96 33.08
N LEU A 635 15.07 -31.64 32.73
CA LEU A 635 14.59 -30.26 32.59
C LEU A 635 13.44 -29.95 33.54
N PRO A 636 13.40 -28.73 34.11
CA PRO A 636 12.35 -28.32 35.03
C PRO A 636 11.00 -28.14 34.29
N LYS A 637 9.92 -28.56 34.96
CA LYS A 637 8.54 -28.47 34.45
C LYS A 637 8.06 -27.03 34.21
N ARG A 638 8.46 -26.09 35.08
CA ARG A 638 7.98 -24.69 35.09
C ARG A 638 9.03 -23.72 34.57
N SER A 639 9.59 -23.98 33.38
CA SER A 639 10.55 -23.06 32.76
C SER A 639 10.08 -22.57 31.38
N PRO A 640 10.21 -21.25 31.08
CA PRO A 640 9.99 -20.70 29.75
C PRO A 640 10.84 -21.38 28.67
N TYR A 641 12.07 -21.77 29.00
CA TYR A 641 12.95 -22.52 28.10
C TYR A 641 12.36 -23.90 27.74
N THR A 642 11.85 -24.64 28.73
CA THR A 642 11.19 -25.93 28.50
C THR A 642 9.98 -25.77 27.58
N ASN A 643 9.22 -24.68 27.71
CA ASN A 643 8.11 -24.38 26.80
C ASN A 643 8.58 -24.13 25.36
N LEU A 644 9.65 -23.35 25.19
CA LEU A 644 10.23 -23.08 23.87
C LEU A 644 10.74 -24.35 23.19
N LEU A 645 11.44 -25.20 23.93
CA LEU A 645 11.96 -26.49 23.47
C LEU A 645 10.82 -27.42 23.03
N VAL A 646 9.82 -27.63 23.90
CA VAL A 646 8.68 -28.51 23.58
C VAL A 646 7.88 -27.96 22.39
N ASN A 647 7.70 -26.63 22.30
CA ASN A 647 7.05 -26.01 21.15
C ASN A 647 7.88 -26.14 19.86
N HIS A 648 9.20 -26.15 19.96
CA HIS A 648 10.07 -26.40 18.81
C HIS A 648 9.93 -27.83 18.29
N HIS A 649 10.01 -28.84 19.17
CA HIS A 649 9.72 -30.23 18.79
C HIS A 649 8.29 -30.40 18.26
N HIS A 650 7.32 -29.65 18.78
CA HIS A 650 5.95 -29.66 18.29
C HIS A 650 5.83 -29.16 16.85
N LEU A 651 6.52 -28.07 16.51
CA LEU A 651 6.53 -27.50 15.16
C LEU A 651 7.39 -28.30 14.18
N GLN A 652 8.55 -28.78 14.61
CA GLN A 652 9.47 -29.58 13.78
C GLN A 652 8.85 -30.93 13.39
N ASN A 653 8.08 -31.55 14.29
CA ASN A 653 7.36 -32.79 14.02
C ASN A 653 5.93 -32.53 13.49
N HIS A 654 5.70 -31.42 12.78
CA HIS A 654 4.44 -31.11 12.08
C HIS A 654 3.16 -31.31 12.92
N HIS A 655 3.15 -30.80 14.16
CA HIS A 655 2.01 -30.88 15.07
C HIS A 655 1.59 -32.31 15.49
N VAL A 656 2.54 -33.24 15.53
CA VAL A 656 2.34 -34.62 16.00
C VAL A 656 1.55 -34.70 17.31
N GLY A 657 0.75 -35.76 17.44
CA GLY A 657 -0.10 -35.99 18.62
C GLY A 657 0.68 -36.06 19.94
N PRO A 658 0.00 -35.90 21.10
CA PRO A 658 0.67 -35.80 22.41
C PRO A 658 1.61 -36.96 22.75
N ALA A 659 1.27 -38.19 22.33
CA ALA A 659 2.11 -39.36 22.56
C ALA A 659 3.39 -39.34 21.71
N GLY A 660 3.29 -38.98 20.43
CA GLY A 660 4.45 -38.86 19.54
C GLY A 660 5.36 -37.70 19.92
N LEU A 661 4.79 -36.56 20.34
CA LEU A 661 5.59 -35.43 20.83
C LEU A 661 6.32 -35.78 22.13
N LEU A 662 5.67 -36.52 23.04
CA LEU A 662 6.31 -37.00 24.26
C LEU A 662 7.47 -37.96 23.95
N ALA A 663 7.29 -38.86 22.99
CA ALA A 663 8.35 -39.78 22.56
C ALA A 663 9.56 -39.04 21.99
N SER A 664 9.34 -38.07 21.09
CA SER A 664 10.42 -37.25 20.51
C SER A 664 11.19 -36.45 21.56
N VAL A 665 10.51 -35.84 22.53
CA VAL A 665 11.19 -35.08 23.59
C VAL A 665 12.00 -36.01 24.52
N ARG A 666 11.48 -37.21 24.81
CA ARG A 666 12.13 -38.18 25.72
C ARG A 666 13.43 -38.79 25.20
N GLN A 667 13.69 -38.71 23.90
CA GLN A 667 14.96 -39.18 23.32
C GLN A 667 16.18 -38.39 23.80
N GLN A 668 15.98 -37.14 24.24
CA GLN A 668 17.08 -36.26 24.67
C GLN A 668 16.81 -35.59 26.03
N TYR A 669 15.55 -35.41 26.41
CA TYR A 669 15.17 -34.63 27.59
C TYR A 669 14.11 -35.32 28.43
N TRP A 670 14.31 -35.30 29.75
CA TRP A 670 13.34 -35.78 30.72
C TRP A 670 12.68 -34.60 31.45
N ILE A 671 11.39 -34.40 31.24
CA ILE A 671 10.61 -33.34 31.90
C ILE A 671 9.59 -33.95 32.87
N PRO A 672 9.66 -33.67 34.18
CA PRO A 672 8.66 -34.11 35.14
C PRO A 672 7.26 -33.60 34.75
N GLY A 673 6.29 -34.50 34.61
CA GLY A 673 4.92 -34.14 34.20
C GLY A 673 4.76 -33.65 32.76
N ALA A 674 5.67 -34.04 31.85
CA ALA A 674 5.67 -33.65 30.42
C ALA A 674 4.31 -33.77 29.72
N LYS A 675 3.51 -34.81 30.02
CA LYS A 675 2.17 -35.04 29.44
C LYS A 675 1.24 -33.82 29.60
N ASN A 676 1.21 -33.23 30.80
CA ASN A 676 0.36 -32.08 31.08
C ASN A 676 0.88 -30.81 30.42
N LEU A 677 2.21 -30.64 30.37
CA LEU A 677 2.83 -29.51 29.69
C LEU A 677 2.55 -29.55 28.18
N ILE A 678 2.76 -30.70 27.54
CA ILE A 678 2.48 -30.92 26.12
C ILE A 678 1.01 -30.64 25.79
N ARG A 679 0.07 -31.13 26.62
CA ARG A 679 -1.36 -30.86 26.45
C ARG A 679 -1.66 -29.36 26.50
N THR A 680 -1.07 -28.65 27.47
CA THR A 680 -1.26 -27.20 27.65
C THR A 680 -0.71 -26.41 26.46
N LEU A 681 0.52 -26.71 26.01
CA LEU A 681 1.13 -26.02 24.88
C LEU A 681 0.38 -26.27 23.57
N ARG A 682 -0.10 -27.50 23.37
CA ARG A 682 -0.92 -27.86 22.20
C ARG A 682 -2.27 -27.14 22.19
N HIS A 683 -2.92 -26.94 23.35
CA HIS A 683 -4.13 -26.12 23.47
C HIS A 683 -3.89 -24.62 23.23
N LYS A 684 -2.66 -24.12 23.39
CA LYS A 684 -2.30 -22.73 23.05
C LYS A 684 -1.91 -22.57 21.57
N CYS A 685 -1.63 -23.66 20.88
CA CYS A 685 -1.30 -23.63 19.46
C CYS A 685 -2.56 -23.38 18.63
N VAL A 686 -2.60 -22.28 17.87
CA VAL A 686 -3.73 -21.91 17.02
C VAL A 686 -4.06 -23.00 16.00
N VAL A 687 -3.04 -23.62 15.39
CA VAL A 687 -3.21 -24.72 14.44
C VAL A 687 -3.90 -25.89 15.12
N CYS A 688 -3.33 -26.44 16.19
CA CYS A 688 -3.95 -27.56 16.91
C CYS A 688 -5.31 -27.22 17.50
N THR A 689 -5.56 -25.98 17.90
CA THR A 689 -6.84 -25.53 18.46
C THR A 689 -7.91 -25.42 17.37
N ARG A 690 -7.56 -24.88 16.19
CA ARG A 690 -8.45 -24.86 15.01
C ARG A 690 -8.85 -26.26 14.58
N PHE A 691 -7.90 -27.20 14.59
CA PHE A 691 -8.17 -28.60 14.26
C PHE A 691 -8.84 -29.41 15.39
N SER A 692 -8.97 -28.86 16.61
CA SER A 692 -9.53 -29.60 17.78
C SER A 692 -10.81 -29.02 18.38
N ARG A 693 -11.29 -27.84 17.98
CA ARG A 693 -12.55 -27.28 18.48
C ARG A 693 -13.77 -28.01 17.89
N THR A 694 -14.70 -28.37 18.76
CA THR A 694 -15.97 -29.02 18.44
C THR A 694 -16.99 -27.98 17.96
N ARG A 695 -17.82 -28.34 16.97
CA ARG A 695 -18.85 -27.47 16.38
C ARG A 695 -19.93 -27.11 17.41
N LEU A 696 -20.51 -25.90 17.31
CA LEU A 696 -21.79 -25.59 17.95
C LEU A 696 -22.87 -26.35 17.20
N ILE A 697 -23.57 -27.22 17.90
CA ILE A 697 -24.49 -28.19 17.32
C ILE A 697 -25.87 -27.93 17.94
N PRO A 698 -26.87 -27.45 17.16
CA PRO A 698 -28.21 -27.20 17.67
C PRO A 698 -28.98 -28.51 17.88
N PHE A 699 -30.00 -28.50 18.74
CA PHE A 699 -30.80 -29.68 19.06
C PHE A 699 -31.50 -30.28 17.82
N MET A 700 -31.54 -31.62 17.68
CA MET A 700 -32.04 -32.29 16.45
C MET A 700 -33.57 -32.20 16.26
N GLY A 701 -34.01 -31.80 15.05
CA GLY A 701 -35.43 -31.70 14.63
C GLY A 701 -36.12 -33.05 14.31
N GLN A 702 -37.42 -33.03 14.01
CA GLN A 702 -38.23 -34.24 13.75
C GLN A 702 -38.07 -34.79 12.31
N LEU A 703 -38.28 -36.11 12.12
CA LEU A 703 -38.12 -36.81 10.82
C LEU A 703 -39.34 -36.64 9.89
N PRO A 704 -39.16 -36.55 8.55
CA PRO A 704 -40.26 -36.38 7.59
C PRO A 704 -41.07 -37.66 7.33
N LYS A 705 -42.36 -37.51 6.99
CA LYS A 705 -43.35 -38.60 6.86
C LYS A 705 -42.99 -39.70 5.85
N SER A 706 -42.26 -39.36 4.78
CA SER A 706 -41.86 -40.31 3.72
C SER A 706 -40.89 -41.41 4.17
N ARG A 707 -40.25 -41.27 5.35
CA ARG A 707 -39.39 -42.33 5.91
C ARG A 707 -40.15 -43.51 6.53
N PHE A 708 -41.47 -43.41 6.69
CA PHE A 708 -42.24 -44.36 7.51
C PHE A 708 -43.20 -45.26 6.71
N SER A 709 -43.34 -45.06 5.39
CA SER A 709 -44.20 -45.87 4.53
C SER A 709 -43.47 -47.11 4.02
N GLY A 710 -43.82 -48.31 4.53
CA GLY A 710 -43.24 -49.59 4.10
C GLY A 710 -43.77 -50.06 2.75
N THR A 711 -43.22 -49.54 1.66
CA THR A 711 -43.65 -49.81 0.27
C THR A 711 -42.50 -50.25 -0.63
N ARG A 712 -42.80 -50.68 -1.87
CA ARG A 712 -41.82 -51.13 -2.89
C ARG A 712 -40.56 -50.23 -2.97
N PRO A 713 -39.34 -50.80 -3.05
CA PRO A 713 -38.12 -50.00 -3.23
C PRO A 713 -38.20 -49.10 -4.47
N PHE A 714 -37.54 -47.95 -4.38
CA PHE A 714 -37.51 -46.87 -5.38
C PHE A 714 -38.88 -46.23 -5.73
N LEU A 715 -39.95 -46.48 -4.96
CA LEU A 715 -41.23 -45.80 -5.18
C LEU A 715 -41.14 -44.27 -4.99
N VAL A 716 -40.32 -43.84 -4.02
CA VAL A 716 -39.83 -42.46 -3.89
C VAL A 716 -38.31 -42.51 -4.00
N THR A 717 -37.77 -41.90 -5.04
CA THR A 717 -36.33 -41.97 -5.35
C THR A 717 -35.71 -40.59 -5.45
N GLY A 718 -34.48 -40.46 -4.95
CA GLY A 718 -33.64 -39.30 -5.21
C GLY A 718 -32.70 -39.58 -6.38
N VAL A 719 -32.46 -38.59 -7.25
CA VAL A 719 -31.52 -38.70 -8.36
C VAL A 719 -30.43 -37.63 -8.26
N ASP A 720 -29.18 -38.02 -8.53
CA ASP A 720 -28.04 -37.11 -8.55
C ASP A 720 -26.94 -37.57 -9.54
N PHE A 721 -26.14 -36.65 -10.05
CA PHE A 721 -25.03 -36.92 -10.98
C PHE A 721 -23.67 -36.76 -10.31
N ALA A 722 -22.71 -37.57 -10.74
CA ALA A 722 -21.32 -37.47 -10.31
C ALA A 722 -20.35 -37.65 -11.48
N GLY A 723 -19.30 -36.83 -11.55
CA GLY A 723 -18.29 -36.88 -12.63
C GLY A 723 -17.71 -35.49 -12.93
N PRO A 724 -16.92 -35.32 -14.00
CA PRO A 724 -16.66 -36.26 -15.09
C PRO A 724 -15.65 -37.36 -14.77
N PHE A 725 -15.91 -38.57 -15.29
CA PHE A 725 -14.95 -39.66 -15.41
C PHE A 725 -14.39 -39.72 -16.83
N LEU A 726 -13.12 -40.09 -16.97
CA LEU A 726 -12.48 -40.18 -18.29
C LEU A 726 -12.67 -41.57 -18.88
N MET A 727 -13.21 -41.64 -20.10
CA MET A 727 -13.44 -42.89 -20.82
C MET A 727 -12.70 -42.89 -22.15
N LYS A 728 -11.98 -43.97 -22.46
CA LYS A 728 -11.40 -44.21 -23.78
C LYS A 728 -12.45 -44.76 -24.73
N THR A 729 -12.54 -44.20 -25.93
CA THR A 729 -13.46 -44.70 -26.97
C THR A 729 -13.04 -46.05 -27.55
N SER A 730 -11.75 -46.40 -27.48
CA SER A 730 -11.24 -47.71 -27.90
C SER A 730 -9.93 -48.06 -27.17
N LEU A 731 -9.43 -49.28 -27.36
CA LEU A 731 -8.18 -49.76 -26.76
C LEU A 731 -6.91 -49.31 -27.53
N ALA A 732 -7.05 -48.48 -28.57
CA ALA A 732 -5.91 -48.01 -29.36
C ALA A 732 -4.98 -47.08 -28.57
N ARG A 733 -3.67 -47.10 -28.88
CA ARG A 733 -2.62 -46.32 -28.17
C ARG A 733 -2.87 -44.80 -28.15
N LYS A 734 -3.60 -44.25 -29.12
CA LYS A 734 -4.04 -42.83 -29.16
C LYS A 734 -5.56 -42.72 -29.30
N ALA A 735 -6.32 -43.58 -28.62
CA ALA A 735 -7.77 -43.49 -28.60
C ALA A 735 -8.22 -42.16 -27.97
N VAL A 736 -9.24 -41.54 -28.58
CA VAL A 736 -9.84 -40.30 -28.07
C VAL A 736 -10.44 -40.59 -26.70
N VAL A 737 -10.14 -39.74 -25.73
CA VAL A 737 -10.68 -39.83 -24.37
C VAL A 737 -11.83 -38.85 -24.26
N GLN A 738 -13.03 -39.37 -23.99
CA GLN A 738 -14.24 -38.57 -23.78
C GLN A 738 -14.68 -38.61 -22.32
N LYS A 739 -15.42 -37.58 -21.91
CA LYS A 739 -15.95 -37.48 -20.55
C LYS A 739 -17.27 -38.24 -20.47
N THR A 740 -17.40 -39.08 -19.47
CA THR A 740 -18.66 -39.75 -19.11
C THR A 740 -19.01 -39.45 -17.66
N TYR A 741 -20.27 -39.69 -17.29
CA TYR A 741 -20.82 -39.31 -16.00
C TYR A 741 -21.52 -40.50 -15.36
N LEU A 742 -21.59 -40.50 -14.04
CA LEU A 742 -22.37 -41.44 -13.25
C LEU A 742 -23.69 -40.80 -12.87
N CYS A 743 -24.80 -41.47 -13.13
CA CYS A 743 -26.10 -41.12 -12.57
C CYS A 743 -26.41 -42.09 -11.41
N LEU A 744 -26.71 -41.52 -10.24
CA LEU A 744 -27.09 -42.24 -9.04
C LEU A 744 -28.59 -42.08 -8.79
N PHE A 745 -29.28 -43.19 -8.60
CA PHE A 745 -30.61 -43.21 -7.99
C PHE A 745 -30.54 -43.82 -6.59
N ILE A 746 -31.19 -43.20 -5.62
CA ILE A 746 -31.27 -43.70 -4.24
C ILE A 746 -32.72 -43.80 -3.77
N CYS A 747 -33.10 -44.97 -3.25
CA CYS A 747 -34.41 -45.15 -2.64
C CYS A 747 -34.46 -44.42 -1.28
N MET A 748 -35.44 -43.55 -1.09
CA MET A 748 -35.58 -42.76 0.14
C MET A 748 -36.07 -43.60 1.34
N THR A 749 -36.72 -44.74 1.06
CA THR A 749 -37.22 -45.69 2.07
C THR A 749 -36.15 -46.68 2.51
N THR A 750 -35.56 -47.44 1.57
CA THR A 750 -34.64 -48.55 1.90
C THR A 750 -33.15 -48.17 1.82
N ARG A 751 -32.83 -46.98 1.32
CA ARG A 751 -31.45 -46.55 1.00
C ARG A 751 -30.76 -47.42 -0.06
N ALA A 752 -31.50 -48.22 -0.82
CA ALA A 752 -30.95 -48.92 -1.98
C ALA A 752 -30.44 -47.93 -3.02
N VAL A 753 -29.35 -48.29 -3.70
CA VAL A 753 -28.65 -47.46 -4.68
C VAL A 753 -28.71 -48.15 -6.05
N HIS A 754 -28.90 -47.39 -7.12
CA HIS A 754 -28.73 -47.83 -8.50
C HIS A 754 -27.81 -46.88 -9.26
N LEU A 755 -26.87 -47.43 -10.02
CA LEU A 755 -25.81 -46.69 -10.71
C LEU A 755 -25.86 -46.94 -12.21
N GLU A 756 -25.89 -45.86 -13.00
CA GLU A 756 -25.87 -45.95 -14.46
C GLU A 756 -24.83 -45.02 -15.08
N VAL A 757 -24.26 -45.45 -16.22
CA VAL A 757 -23.30 -44.65 -16.98
C VAL A 757 -24.06 -43.74 -17.95
N ALA A 758 -23.85 -42.43 -17.83
CA ALA A 758 -24.36 -41.43 -18.75
C ALA A 758 -23.24 -40.93 -19.68
N MET A 759 -23.50 -40.96 -20.99
CA MET A 759 -22.54 -40.50 -22.01
C MET A 759 -22.42 -38.97 -22.11
N GLY A 760 -23.27 -38.24 -21.40
CA GLY A 760 -23.30 -36.79 -21.36
C GLY A 760 -24.27 -36.29 -20.29
N LEU A 761 -24.38 -34.97 -20.17
CA LEU A 761 -25.31 -34.28 -19.27
C LEU A 761 -26.49 -33.66 -20.02
N SER A 762 -26.78 -34.15 -21.23
CA SER A 762 -27.94 -33.67 -22.00
C SER A 762 -29.22 -34.34 -21.54
N VAL A 763 -30.35 -33.71 -21.86
CA VAL A 763 -31.70 -34.24 -21.58
C VAL A 763 -31.86 -35.63 -22.21
N GLU A 764 -31.41 -35.82 -23.45
CA GLU A 764 -31.49 -37.10 -24.15
C GLU A 764 -30.64 -38.18 -23.47
N ALA A 765 -29.44 -37.83 -22.99
CA ALA A 765 -28.59 -38.75 -22.25
C ALA A 765 -29.21 -39.14 -20.90
N PHE A 766 -29.85 -38.19 -20.20
CA PHE A 766 -30.56 -38.48 -18.96
C PHE A 766 -31.80 -39.34 -19.18
N LEU A 767 -32.62 -39.05 -20.19
CA LEU A 767 -33.82 -39.84 -20.50
C LEU A 767 -33.47 -41.30 -20.81
N ASN A 768 -32.40 -41.55 -21.57
CA ASN A 768 -31.90 -42.92 -21.82
C ASN A 768 -31.49 -43.64 -20.52
N VAL A 769 -30.87 -42.92 -19.58
CA VAL A 769 -30.47 -43.49 -18.29
C VAL A 769 -31.69 -43.72 -17.38
N LEU A 770 -32.68 -42.82 -17.40
CA LEU A 770 -33.93 -42.97 -16.69
C LEU A 770 -34.71 -44.19 -17.21
N ASP A 771 -34.80 -44.36 -18.53
CA ASP A 771 -35.42 -45.52 -19.16
C ASP A 771 -34.71 -46.82 -18.77
N ASN A 772 -33.37 -46.83 -18.72
CA ASN A 772 -32.61 -47.99 -18.25
C ASN A 772 -32.89 -48.31 -16.77
N PHE A 773 -32.91 -47.29 -15.90
CA PHE A 773 -33.23 -47.44 -14.48
C PHE A 773 -34.64 -48.00 -14.29
N VAL A 774 -35.64 -47.40 -14.93
CA VAL A 774 -37.03 -47.82 -14.85
C VAL A 774 -37.20 -49.22 -15.45
N SER A 775 -36.52 -49.55 -16.55
CA SER A 775 -36.58 -50.90 -17.12
C SER A 775 -36.02 -51.96 -16.15
N LYS A 776 -35.04 -51.58 -15.32
CA LYS A 776 -34.42 -52.46 -14.33
C LYS A 776 -35.06 -52.43 -12.94
N ARG A 777 -35.81 -51.38 -12.58
CA ARG A 777 -36.32 -51.15 -11.22
C ARG A 777 -37.81 -50.80 -11.16
N GLY A 778 -38.47 -50.60 -12.30
CA GLY A 778 -39.85 -50.15 -12.48
C GLY A 778 -40.06 -48.66 -12.21
N TRP A 779 -41.21 -48.12 -12.66
CA TRP A 779 -41.51 -46.68 -12.53
C TRP A 779 -41.67 -46.24 -11.06
N PRO A 780 -41.04 -45.12 -10.64
CA PRO A 780 -41.30 -44.49 -9.35
C PRO A 780 -42.63 -43.72 -9.37
N SER A 781 -43.22 -43.48 -8.20
CA SER A 781 -44.34 -42.55 -8.04
C SER A 781 -43.87 -41.10 -7.84
N GLU A 782 -42.69 -40.93 -7.23
CA GLU A 782 -42.11 -39.62 -6.95
C GLU A 782 -40.59 -39.62 -7.12
N ILE A 783 -40.07 -38.59 -7.80
CA ILE A 783 -38.62 -38.38 -7.97
C ILE A 783 -38.22 -37.03 -7.36
N LEU A 784 -37.13 -37.05 -6.57
CA LEU A 784 -36.55 -35.89 -5.88
C LEU A 784 -35.18 -35.55 -6.48
N SER A 785 -34.90 -34.27 -6.73
CA SER A 785 -33.57 -33.79 -7.17
C SER A 785 -33.20 -32.45 -6.52
N ASP A 786 -31.90 -32.13 -6.50
CA ASP A 786 -31.39 -30.87 -5.96
C ASP A 786 -31.42 -29.70 -6.98
N GLY A 787 -31.14 -28.49 -6.50
CA GLY A 787 -31.17 -27.24 -7.28
C GLY A 787 -30.35 -26.11 -6.63
N GLY A 788 -29.20 -26.44 -6.03
CA GLY A 788 -28.36 -25.47 -5.29
C GLY A 788 -26.90 -25.46 -5.73
N THR A 789 -26.33 -24.27 -5.97
CA THR A 789 -25.01 -24.05 -6.61
C THR A 789 -23.95 -23.54 -5.61
N ASN A 790 -22.69 -24.01 -5.69
CA ASN A 790 -21.51 -23.20 -5.31
C ASN A 790 -20.13 -23.77 -5.77
N PHE A 791 -19.40 -22.90 -6.49
CA PHE A 791 -17.95 -22.78 -6.78
C PHE A 791 -17.20 -23.44 -7.95
N ARG A 792 -16.23 -22.61 -8.39
CA ARG A 792 -15.66 -22.34 -9.73
C ARG A 792 -14.64 -23.39 -10.18
N GLY A 793 -14.96 -24.09 -11.26
CA GLY A 793 -14.18 -25.19 -11.83
C GLY A 793 -15.07 -26.42 -12.02
N THR A 794 -15.76 -26.80 -10.93
CA THR A 794 -16.96 -27.64 -10.94
C THR A 794 -18.16 -26.85 -11.46
N ASP A 795 -18.16 -25.53 -11.32
CA ASP A 795 -19.19 -24.60 -11.78
C ASP A 795 -19.56 -24.70 -13.27
N ARG A 796 -18.68 -25.10 -14.20
CA ARG A 796 -19.14 -25.37 -15.60
C ARG A 796 -19.97 -26.66 -15.66
N TYR A 797 -19.52 -27.71 -14.98
CA TYR A 797 -20.18 -29.02 -14.88
C TYR A 797 -21.49 -28.94 -14.09
N LEU A 798 -21.47 -28.27 -12.95
CA LEU A 798 -22.63 -27.97 -12.13
C LEU A 798 -23.56 -27.03 -12.88
N ARG A 799 -23.08 -25.98 -13.58
CA ARG A 799 -23.97 -25.16 -14.41
C ARG A 799 -24.61 -25.94 -15.54
N GLU A 800 -23.93 -26.90 -16.18
CA GLU A 800 -24.56 -27.73 -17.22
C GLU A 800 -25.64 -28.65 -16.62
N ILE A 801 -25.39 -29.28 -15.46
CA ILE A 801 -26.39 -30.11 -14.74
C ILE A 801 -27.54 -29.27 -14.19
N THR A 802 -27.20 -28.17 -13.51
CA THR A 802 -28.13 -27.21 -12.93
C THR A 802 -28.96 -26.54 -14.02
N GLN A 803 -28.37 -26.13 -15.15
CA GLN A 803 -29.16 -25.64 -16.30
C GLN A 803 -30.08 -26.72 -16.85
N MET A 804 -29.63 -27.98 -16.97
CA MET A 804 -30.50 -29.08 -17.41
C MET A 804 -31.71 -29.24 -16.48
N PHE A 805 -31.54 -29.15 -15.15
CA PHE A 805 -32.65 -29.35 -14.20
C PHE A 805 -33.39 -28.06 -13.79
N GLU A 806 -32.85 -26.87 -14.06
CA GLU A 806 -33.49 -25.57 -13.76
C GLU A 806 -34.22 -24.95 -14.96
N ASP A 807 -33.75 -25.22 -16.19
CA ASP A 807 -34.35 -24.70 -17.43
C ASP A 807 -35.80 -25.15 -17.58
N GLN A 808 -36.69 -24.18 -17.79
CA GLN A 808 -38.12 -24.43 -17.85
C GLN A 808 -38.50 -25.30 -19.06
N ALA A 809 -37.84 -25.11 -20.21
CA ALA A 809 -38.11 -25.91 -21.41
C ALA A 809 -37.68 -27.39 -21.22
N THR A 810 -36.57 -27.61 -20.50
CA THR A 810 -36.09 -28.94 -20.14
C THR A 810 -36.96 -29.61 -19.08
N LYS A 811 -37.35 -28.88 -18.02
CA LYS A 811 -38.33 -29.35 -17.03
C LYS A 811 -39.62 -29.80 -17.71
N ASP A 812 -40.13 -29.02 -18.67
CA ASP A 812 -41.33 -29.36 -19.40
C ASP A 812 -41.15 -30.61 -20.27
N ARG A 813 -39.95 -30.86 -20.83
CA ARG A 813 -39.64 -32.10 -21.58
C ARG A 813 -39.57 -33.32 -20.67
N ILE A 814 -38.89 -33.22 -19.52
CA ILE A 814 -38.79 -34.30 -18.53
C ILE A 814 -40.18 -34.60 -17.97
N VAL A 815 -40.94 -33.57 -17.58
CA VAL A 815 -42.31 -33.70 -17.11
C VAL A 815 -43.21 -34.28 -18.20
N ARG A 816 -43.11 -33.87 -19.47
CA ARG A 816 -43.88 -34.49 -20.57
C ARG A 816 -43.50 -35.95 -20.82
N HIS A 817 -42.25 -36.34 -20.59
CA HIS A 817 -41.81 -37.73 -20.74
C HIS A 817 -42.31 -38.61 -19.57
N THR A 818 -42.39 -38.06 -18.35
CA THR A 818 -42.82 -38.79 -17.15
C THR A 818 -44.32 -38.67 -16.85
N ALA A 819 -45.02 -37.65 -17.39
CA ALA A 819 -46.45 -37.41 -17.19
C ALA A 819 -47.37 -38.53 -17.71
N PRO A 820 -47.13 -39.15 -18.89
CA PRO A 820 -47.91 -40.30 -19.35
C PRO A 820 -47.85 -41.50 -18.39
N GLN A 821 -46.81 -41.55 -17.55
CA GLN A 821 -46.55 -42.61 -16.57
C GLN A 821 -46.97 -42.19 -15.15
N THR A 822 -47.61 -41.03 -14.97
CA THR A 822 -48.13 -40.48 -13.70
C THR A 822 -47.09 -40.32 -12.57
N VAL A 823 -45.83 -39.98 -12.90
CA VAL A 823 -44.78 -39.74 -11.90
C VAL A 823 -44.74 -38.27 -11.46
N ARG A 824 -44.70 -38.01 -10.14
CA ARG A 824 -44.53 -36.65 -9.59
C ARG A 824 -43.04 -36.31 -9.41
N TRP A 825 -42.63 -35.11 -9.84
CA TRP A 825 -41.24 -34.66 -9.71
C TRP A 825 -41.15 -33.43 -8.79
N ASN A 826 -40.30 -33.48 -7.76
CA ASN A 826 -40.15 -32.40 -6.77
C ASN A 826 -38.68 -31.97 -6.61
N PHE A 827 -38.45 -30.64 -6.59
CA PHE A 827 -37.12 -30.03 -6.45
C PHE A 827 -36.93 -29.43 -5.05
N ASN A 828 -35.72 -29.54 -4.48
CA ASN A 828 -35.40 -29.00 -3.15
C ASN A 828 -35.17 -27.46 -3.13
N PRO A 829 -35.43 -26.76 -2.00
CA PRO A 829 -35.11 -25.33 -1.84
C PRO A 829 -33.59 -25.04 -1.85
N PRO A 830 -33.14 -23.87 -2.35
CA PRO A 830 -31.71 -23.52 -2.44
C PRO A 830 -31.00 -23.55 -1.08
N SER A 831 -29.76 -24.04 -1.06
CA SER A 831 -28.85 -24.03 0.11
C SER A 831 -29.35 -24.76 1.36
N SER A 832 -30.24 -25.75 1.21
CA SER A 832 -30.72 -26.62 2.30
C SER A 832 -30.25 -28.09 2.14
N PRO A 833 -28.94 -28.37 2.18
CA PRO A 833 -28.37 -29.71 1.90
C PRO A 833 -28.82 -30.79 2.89
N HIS A 834 -29.38 -30.41 4.04
CA HIS A 834 -29.93 -31.35 5.03
C HIS A 834 -31.11 -32.18 4.51
N PHE A 835 -31.84 -31.72 3.48
CA PHE A 835 -32.90 -32.51 2.85
C PHE A 835 -32.35 -33.63 1.94
N GLY A 836 -31.16 -33.45 1.37
CA GLY A 836 -30.52 -34.36 0.40
C GLY A 836 -29.46 -35.31 0.96
N GLY A 837 -29.05 -35.18 2.22
CA GLY A 837 -27.86 -35.85 2.77
C GLY A 837 -27.76 -37.38 2.65
N GLY A 838 -28.81 -38.09 2.21
CA GLY A 838 -28.73 -39.51 1.84
C GLY A 838 -28.03 -39.80 0.51
N TRP A 839 -28.25 -38.97 -0.52
CA TRP A 839 -27.58 -39.14 -1.82
C TRP A 839 -26.11 -38.71 -1.76
N GLU A 840 -25.78 -37.62 -1.07
CA GLU A 840 -24.41 -37.09 -0.97
C GLU A 840 -23.44 -38.09 -0.29
N VAL A 841 -23.91 -38.74 0.78
CA VAL A 841 -23.14 -39.78 1.48
C VAL A 841 -22.91 -40.98 0.55
N SER A 842 -23.92 -41.35 -0.23
CA SER A 842 -23.82 -42.46 -1.18
C SER A 842 -22.87 -42.13 -2.33
N ILE A 843 -22.90 -40.91 -2.88
CA ILE A 843 -21.95 -40.45 -3.91
C ILE A 843 -20.51 -40.47 -3.39
N ARG A 844 -20.29 -40.00 -2.15
CA ARG A 844 -18.96 -40.03 -1.53
C ARG A 844 -18.45 -41.48 -1.42
N MET A 845 -19.29 -42.41 -1.00
CA MET A 845 -18.93 -43.83 -0.91
C MET A 845 -18.63 -44.42 -2.29
N VAL A 846 -19.42 -44.10 -3.32
CA VAL A 846 -19.17 -44.55 -4.69
C VAL A 846 -17.83 -44.02 -5.21
N LYS A 847 -17.57 -42.71 -5.05
CA LYS A 847 -16.29 -42.10 -5.47
C LYS A 847 -15.11 -42.73 -4.75
N GLU A 848 -15.20 -42.92 -3.44
CA GLU A 848 -14.13 -43.58 -2.67
C GLU A 848 -13.86 -45.01 -3.13
N LEU A 849 -14.90 -45.83 -3.34
CA LEU A 849 -14.73 -47.20 -3.82
C LEU A 849 -14.17 -47.24 -5.23
N LEU A 850 -14.65 -46.36 -6.12
CA LEU A 850 -14.14 -46.28 -7.48
C LEU A 850 -12.64 -45.90 -7.50
N TYR A 851 -12.25 -44.86 -6.76
CA TYR A 851 -10.84 -44.43 -6.70
C TYR A 851 -9.93 -45.44 -6.00
N LYS A 852 -10.39 -46.09 -4.92
CA LYS A 852 -9.58 -47.07 -4.18
C LYS A 852 -9.39 -48.38 -4.94
N THR A 853 -10.43 -48.84 -5.66
CA THR A 853 -10.41 -50.16 -6.31
C THR A 853 -9.91 -50.11 -7.75
N PHE A 854 -10.26 -49.06 -8.49
CA PHE A 854 -9.93 -48.95 -9.92
C PHE A 854 -8.82 -47.90 -10.17
N GLY A 855 -8.67 -46.90 -9.31
CA GLY A 855 -7.65 -45.86 -9.50
C GLY A 855 -8.04 -44.85 -10.59
N ASN A 856 -7.13 -43.94 -10.95
CA ASN A 856 -7.45 -42.72 -11.72
C ASN A 856 -7.16 -42.82 -13.23
N GLN A 857 -7.24 -44.02 -13.83
CA GLN A 857 -6.96 -44.24 -15.25
C GLN A 857 -8.24 -44.25 -16.10
N PRO A 858 -8.18 -43.82 -17.38
CA PRO A 858 -9.36 -43.82 -18.25
C PRO A 858 -9.71 -45.24 -18.74
N TYR A 859 -10.97 -45.63 -18.53
CA TYR A 859 -11.52 -46.97 -18.81
C TYR A 859 -12.32 -47.02 -20.11
N THR A 860 -12.57 -48.22 -20.65
CA THR A 860 -13.53 -48.38 -21.76
C THR A 860 -14.98 -48.41 -21.22
N LEU A 861 -15.97 -48.20 -22.09
CA LEU A 861 -17.38 -48.21 -21.68
C LEU A 861 -17.81 -49.52 -20.99
N PRO A 862 -17.50 -50.73 -21.52
CA PRO A 862 -17.85 -51.97 -20.85
C PRO A 862 -17.20 -52.14 -19.48
N ASP A 863 -15.96 -51.66 -19.31
CA ASP A 863 -15.25 -51.71 -18.03
C ASP A 863 -15.90 -50.80 -16.98
N LEU A 864 -16.32 -49.59 -17.39
CA LEU A 864 -17.02 -48.65 -16.51
C LEU A 864 -18.39 -49.19 -16.06
N ILE A 865 -19.16 -49.76 -17.00
CA ILE A 865 -20.45 -50.39 -16.68
C ILE A 865 -20.23 -51.54 -15.67
N THR A 866 -19.23 -52.38 -15.91
CA THR A 866 -18.90 -53.50 -15.02
C THR A 866 -18.46 -53.02 -13.64
N ALA A 867 -17.65 -51.97 -13.57
CA ALA A 867 -17.21 -51.37 -12.32
C ALA A 867 -18.38 -50.79 -11.51
N PHE A 868 -19.28 -50.06 -12.16
CA PHE A 868 -20.46 -49.47 -11.50
C PHE A 868 -21.42 -50.55 -11.00
N ASN A 869 -21.69 -51.59 -11.78
CA ASN A 869 -22.52 -52.71 -11.34
C ASN A 869 -21.93 -53.43 -10.11
N LYS A 870 -20.61 -53.63 -10.07
CA LYS A 870 -19.94 -54.24 -8.90
C LYS A 870 -20.01 -53.33 -7.67
N ILE A 871 -19.82 -52.02 -7.84
CA ILE A 871 -19.94 -51.05 -6.75
C ILE A 871 -21.38 -50.96 -6.24
N GLU A 872 -22.38 -50.97 -7.14
CA GLU A 872 -23.80 -51.02 -6.79
C GLU A 872 -24.10 -52.25 -5.93
N ALA A 873 -23.62 -53.43 -6.32
CA ALA A 873 -23.81 -54.66 -5.55
C ALA A 873 -23.19 -54.56 -4.15
N ILE A 874 -21.95 -54.08 -4.04
CA ILE A 874 -21.26 -53.89 -2.74
C ILE A 874 -22.05 -52.92 -1.85
N LEU A 875 -22.48 -51.80 -2.42
CA LEU A 875 -23.20 -50.78 -1.68
C LEU A 875 -24.58 -51.24 -1.23
N ASN A 876 -25.25 -52.10 -1.98
CA ASN A 876 -26.53 -52.67 -1.60
C ASN A 876 -26.41 -53.86 -0.65
N SER A 877 -25.24 -54.49 -0.53
CA SER A 877 -25.00 -55.55 0.47
C SER A 877 -24.56 -55.01 1.84
N ARG A 878 -24.64 -53.69 2.05
CA ARG A 878 -24.32 -53.07 3.35
C ARG A 878 -25.42 -53.34 4.39
N PRO A 879 -25.10 -53.66 5.65
CA PRO A 879 -26.10 -53.74 6.71
C PRO A 879 -26.85 -52.41 6.91
N LEU A 880 -28.19 -52.42 6.88
CA LEU A 880 -29.01 -51.32 7.42
C LEU A 880 -29.00 -51.36 8.95
N GLN A 881 -28.96 -52.57 9.52
CA GLN A 881 -28.79 -52.85 10.95
C GLN A 881 -28.25 -54.28 11.13
N ALA A 882 -27.56 -54.54 12.23
CA ALA A 882 -27.21 -55.90 12.66
C ALA A 882 -28.45 -56.61 13.23
N LEU A 883 -28.70 -57.86 12.83
CA LEU A 883 -29.77 -58.66 13.40
C LEU A 883 -29.36 -59.10 14.80
N SER A 884 -30.12 -58.66 15.80
CA SER A 884 -30.03 -59.18 17.18
C SER A 884 -28.69 -58.93 17.90
N SER A 885 -28.74 -58.96 19.22
CA SER A 885 -27.55 -59.01 20.09
C SER A 885 -27.10 -60.45 20.36
N SER A 886 -27.73 -61.43 19.72
CA SER A 886 -27.36 -62.85 19.82
C SER A 886 -26.17 -63.17 18.89
N PRO A 887 -25.10 -63.83 19.37
CA PRO A 887 -23.89 -64.11 18.58
C PRO A 887 -24.09 -65.06 17.39
N ASP A 888 -25.19 -65.82 17.36
CA ASP A 888 -25.39 -66.92 16.40
C ASP A 888 -26.20 -66.53 15.14
N ASP A 889 -26.73 -65.31 15.06
CA ASP A 889 -27.50 -64.82 13.92
C ASP A 889 -26.64 -63.84 13.09
N LEU A 890 -25.86 -64.38 12.14
CA LEU A 890 -24.82 -63.64 11.41
C LEU A 890 -25.32 -62.90 10.17
N GLU A 891 -26.60 -62.98 9.84
CA GLU A 891 -27.15 -62.28 8.67
C GLU A 891 -27.58 -60.86 9.04
N ALA A 892 -27.28 -59.87 8.21
CA ALA A 892 -27.69 -58.48 8.42
C ALA A 892 -28.73 -58.07 7.39
N LEU A 893 -29.73 -57.25 7.76
CA LEU A 893 -30.73 -56.78 6.80
C LEU A 893 -30.07 -55.74 5.88
N THR A 894 -29.87 -56.06 4.61
CA THR A 894 -29.22 -55.16 3.65
C THR A 894 -30.23 -54.56 2.66
N PRO A 895 -29.96 -53.40 2.03
CA PRO A 895 -30.80 -52.89 0.95
C PRO A 895 -31.00 -53.90 -0.19
N GLY A 896 -29.99 -54.73 -0.48
CA GLY A 896 -30.00 -55.75 -1.52
C GLY A 896 -31.05 -56.84 -1.30
N HIS A 897 -31.40 -57.15 -0.03
CA HIS A 897 -32.48 -58.08 0.30
C HIS A 897 -33.84 -57.61 -0.23
N PHE A 898 -34.04 -56.30 -0.34
CA PHE A 898 -35.27 -55.73 -0.90
C PHE A 898 -35.26 -55.66 -2.44
N LEU A 899 -34.10 -55.74 -3.09
CA LEU A 899 -33.95 -55.54 -4.54
C LEU A 899 -34.14 -56.81 -5.38
N ILE A 900 -33.82 -57.98 -4.84
CA ILE A 900 -33.83 -59.26 -5.59
C ILE A 900 -35.19 -59.99 -5.45
N GLY A 901 -36.06 -59.53 -4.54
CA GLY A 901 -37.24 -60.30 -4.07
C GLY A 901 -38.55 -60.21 -4.85
N GLN A 902 -38.64 -59.61 -6.05
CA GLN A 902 -39.86 -59.58 -6.89
C GLN A 902 -39.56 -59.43 -8.40
N PRO A 903 -40.45 -59.86 -9.33
CA PRO A 903 -40.35 -59.56 -10.77
C PRO A 903 -40.57 -58.06 -11.06
N LEU A 904 -39.88 -57.52 -12.05
CA LEU A 904 -39.82 -56.06 -12.32
C LEU A 904 -41.15 -55.42 -12.78
N THR A 905 -42.15 -56.21 -13.16
CA THR A 905 -43.43 -55.77 -13.70
C THR A 905 -44.64 -56.00 -12.77
N ALA A 906 -44.43 -56.31 -11.48
CA ALA A 906 -45.53 -56.61 -10.54
C ALA A 906 -46.29 -55.35 -10.04
N VAL A 907 -47.63 -55.44 -9.99
CA VAL A 907 -48.58 -54.41 -9.48
C VAL A 907 -48.79 -54.63 -7.96
N PRO A 908 -49.10 -53.60 -7.12
CA PRO A 908 -49.12 -53.73 -5.65
C PRO A 908 -50.13 -54.76 -5.11
N GLU A 909 -49.74 -55.53 -4.08
CA GLU A 909 -50.46 -56.74 -3.63
C GLU A 909 -50.87 -56.72 -2.13
N PRO A 910 -51.93 -57.47 -1.72
CA PRO A 910 -52.49 -57.49 -0.35
C PRO A 910 -51.68 -58.28 0.71
N ASP A 911 -51.98 -58.05 1.99
CA ASP A 911 -51.24 -58.53 3.19
C ASP A 911 -51.62 -59.97 3.61
N PHE A 912 -50.63 -60.82 3.89
CA PHE A 912 -50.80 -62.24 4.25
C PHE A 912 -50.16 -62.63 5.59
N THR A 913 -49.73 -61.66 6.39
CA THR A 913 -48.96 -61.90 7.63
C THR A 913 -49.69 -62.72 8.72
N ASP A 914 -51.02 -62.84 8.67
CA ASP A 914 -51.84 -63.53 9.68
C ASP A 914 -52.28 -64.96 9.29
N VAL A 915 -51.79 -65.53 8.17
CA VAL A 915 -52.20 -66.88 7.70
C VAL A 915 -51.22 -67.98 8.17
N PRO A 916 -51.68 -69.12 8.74
CA PRO A 916 -50.79 -70.18 9.23
C PRO A 916 -49.93 -70.85 8.14
N VAL A 917 -48.63 -71.00 8.41
CA VAL A 917 -47.54 -71.44 7.48
C VAL A 917 -47.81 -72.76 6.75
N GLY A 918 -48.64 -73.64 7.32
CA GLY A 918 -49.02 -74.92 6.72
C GLY A 918 -50.01 -74.83 5.56
N ARG A 919 -50.68 -73.67 5.36
CA ARG A 919 -51.69 -73.46 4.30
C ARG A 919 -51.22 -72.61 3.13
N LEU A 920 -49.95 -72.19 3.11
CA LEU A 920 -49.40 -71.30 2.08
C LEU A 920 -48.73 -72.11 0.95
N ASN A 921 -49.09 -71.82 -0.30
CA ASN A 921 -48.38 -72.39 -1.46
C ASN A 921 -47.01 -71.72 -1.67
N GLN A 922 -46.14 -72.29 -2.52
CA GLN A 922 -44.70 -71.95 -2.57
C GLN A 922 -44.41 -70.47 -2.95
N TRP A 923 -44.91 -69.99 -4.09
CA TRP A 923 -45.99 -68.98 -4.07
C TRP A 923 -46.03 -67.90 -2.99
N GLN A 924 -47.07 -68.03 -2.17
CA GLN A 924 -47.43 -67.24 -1.01
C GLN A 924 -46.40 -67.31 0.13
N ARG A 925 -45.62 -68.39 0.27
CA ARG A 925 -44.49 -68.45 1.24
C ARG A 925 -43.35 -67.50 0.89
N LEU A 926 -43.06 -67.30 -0.40
CA LEU A 926 -42.08 -66.30 -0.81
C LEU A 926 -42.59 -64.87 -0.52
N ARG A 927 -43.90 -64.62 -0.72
CA ARG A 927 -44.58 -63.35 -0.38
C ARG A 927 -44.57 -63.05 1.11
N GLU A 928 -44.91 -64.02 1.95
CA GLU A 928 -44.88 -63.91 3.41
C GLU A 928 -43.47 -63.59 3.91
N ARG A 929 -42.43 -64.19 3.33
CA ARG A 929 -41.03 -63.84 3.64
C ARG A 929 -40.65 -62.41 3.24
N VAL A 930 -41.16 -61.88 2.12
CA VAL A 930 -40.93 -60.47 1.74
C VAL A 930 -41.67 -59.49 2.66
N GLN A 931 -42.91 -59.79 3.06
CA GLN A 931 -43.67 -59.00 4.05
C GLN A 931 -43.06 -59.11 5.45
N TYR A 932 -42.47 -60.26 5.80
CA TYR A 932 -41.72 -60.46 7.03
C TYR A 932 -40.51 -59.52 7.11
N PHE A 933 -39.78 -59.29 6.01
CA PHE A 933 -38.70 -58.29 5.99
C PHE A 933 -39.19 -56.86 6.26
N TRP A 934 -40.35 -56.47 5.74
CA TRP A 934 -40.95 -55.16 6.03
C TRP A 934 -41.51 -55.03 7.44
N THR A 935 -42.06 -56.13 7.99
CA THR A 935 -42.52 -56.19 9.38
C THR A 935 -41.33 -56.09 10.35
N ARG A 936 -40.21 -56.75 10.03
CA ARG A 936 -38.94 -56.60 10.77
C ARG A 936 -38.37 -55.20 10.65
N TRP A 937 -38.36 -54.60 9.46
CA TRP A 937 -37.97 -53.20 9.29
C TRP A 937 -38.82 -52.27 10.18
N ARG A 938 -40.14 -52.46 10.24
CA ARG A 938 -41.02 -51.64 11.09
C ARG A 938 -40.77 -51.86 12.59
N LYS A 939 -40.55 -53.10 13.04
CA LYS A 939 -40.33 -53.42 14.46
C LYS A 939 -38.91 -53.09 14.95
N GLU A 940 -37.89 -53.33 14.13
CA GLU A 940 -36.48 -53.27 14.54
C GLU A 940 -35.81 -51.94 14.11
N TYR A 941 -36.07 -51.47 12.88
CA TYR A 941 -35.43 -50.26 12.36
C TYR A 941 -36.22 -48.99 12.75
N LEU A 942 -37.55 -48.99 12.63
CA LEU A 942 -38.36 -47.78 12.92
C LEU A 942 -38.34 -47.41 14.41
N SER A 943 -38.25 -48.41 15.30
CA SER A 943 -38.07 -48.20 16.74
C SER A 943 -36.68 -47.61 17.08
N SER A 944 -35.64 -48.00 16.34
CA SER A 944 -34.29 -47.43 16.50
C SER A 944 -34.25 -45.92 16.19
N LEU A 945 -35.12 -45.44 15.30
CA LEU A 945 -35.24 -44.02 14.91
C LEU A 945 -35.91 -43.15 15.99
N GLN A 946 -36.46 -43.74 17.05
CA GLN A 946 -37.07 -43.01 18.17
C GLN A 946 -36.00 -42.32 19.04
N THR A 947 -34.79 -42.86 19.08
CA THR A 947 -33.66 -42.28 19.84
C THR A 947 -32.88 -41.27 19.01
N ARG A 948 -32.67 -40.06 19.57
CA ARG A 948 -31.75 -39.08 18.97
C ARG A 948 -30.33 -39.53 19.25
N GLN A 949 -29.67 -40.11 18.25
CA GLN A 949 -28.31 -40.63 18.45
C GLN A 949 -27.24 -39.53 18.51
N LYS A 950 -27.56 -38.31 18.05
CA LYS A 950 -26.66 -37.15 18.05
C LYS A 950 -27.47 -35.87 18.27
N TRP A 951 -26.82 -34.83 18.82
CA TRP A 951 -27.36 -33.46 18.98
C TRP A 951 -28.54 -33.40 19.97
N ASP A 952 -28.33 -34.02 21.12
CA ASP A 952 -29.28 -34.30 22.21
C ASP A 952 -29.19 -33.31 23.39
N ARG A 953 -28.21 -32.39 23.37
CA ARG A 953 -28.00 -31.39 24.42
C ARG A 953 -28.48 -30.01 23.97
N HIS A 954 -29.30 -29.37 24.80
CA HIS A 954 -29.67 -27.97 24.60
C HIS A 954 -28.45 -27.07 24.83
N GLN A 955 -28.10 -26.27 23.83
CA GLN A 955 -27.03 -25.27 23.89
C GLN A 955 -27.61 -23.87 23.71
N PRO A 956 -26.93 -22.81 24.19
CA PRO A 956 -27.40 -21.43 24.02
C PRO A 956 -27.51 -21.09 22.53
N ASN A 957 -28.63 -20.47 22.13
CA ASN A 957 -28.80 -19.98 20.77
C ASN A 957 -27.78 -18.87 20.45
N LEU A 958 -27.36 -18.82 19.19
CA LEU A 958 -26.56 -17.73 18.64
C LEU A 958 -27.35 -16.42 18.67
N LYS A 959 -26.67 -15.31 18.98
CA LYS A 959 -27.30 -13.98 19.05
C LYS A 959 -26.77 -13.05 17.96
N VAL A 960 -27.58 -12.08 17.59
CA VAL A 960 -27.16 -10.96 16.73
C VAL A 960 -25.94 -10.26 17.37
N ASN A 961 -24.95 -9.94 16.56
CA ASN A 961 -23.62 -9.41 16.88
C ASN A 961 -22.55 -10.38 17.42
N ASP A 962 -22.85 -11.66 17.63
CA ASP A 962 -21.82 -12.65 17.99
C ASP A 962 -20.79 -12.81 16.86
N LEU A 963 -19.52 -12.94 17.25
CA LEU A 963 -18.40 -13.17 16.34
C LEU A 963 -18.18 -14.68 16.17
N VAL A 964 -18.32 -15.18 14.95
CA VAL A 964 -18.26 -16.62 14.66
C VAL A 964 -17.27 -16.93 13.54
N LEU A 965 -16.75 -18.16 13.52
CA LEU A 965 -15.98 -18.69 12.40
C LEU A 965 -16.94 -19.45 11.49
N LEU A 966 -17.03 -19.03 10.23
CA LEU A 966 -17.84 -19.70 9.23
C LEU A 966 -17.08 -20.92 8.74
N ILE A 967 -17.58 -22.10 9.10
CA ILE A 967 -17.00 -23.38 8.68
C ILE A 967 -17.38 -23.59 7.21
N ASP A 968 -16.44 -23.28 6.34
CA ASP A 968 -16.50 -23.64 4.93
C ASP A 968 -15.96 -25.07 4.76
N VAL A 969 -16.77 -25.94 4.15
CA VAL A 969 -16.46 -27.37 4.02
C VAL A 969 -15.30 -27.61 3.05
N ASP A 970 -15.09 -26.70 2.11
CA ASP A 970 -14.07 -26.79 1.06
C ASP A 970 -12.79 -26.00 1.39
N ALA A 971 -12.82 -25.19 2.46
CA ALA A 971 -11.65 -24.48 2.95
C ALA A 971 -11.00 -25.22 4.14
N SER A 972 -9.66 -25.28 4.13
CA SER A 972 -8.90 -25.74 5.30
C SER A 972 -9.34 -24.96 6.56
N PRO A 973 -9.37 -25.56 7.76
CA PRO A 973 -9.66 -24.87 9.02
C PRO A 973 -8.79 -23.62 9.28
N THR A 974 -7.66 -23.49 8.57
CA THR A 974 -6.81 -22.30 8.60
C THR A 974 -7.35 -21.10 7.82
N CYS A 975 -8.30 -21.32 6.91
CA CYS A 975 -8.83 -20.36 5.95
C CYS A 975 -10.32 -20.00 6.19
N TRP A 976 -10.94 -20.56 7.23
CA TRP A 976 -12.32 -20.23 7.59
C TRP A 976 -12.48 -18.72 7.89
N PRO A 977 -13.39 -18.01 7.18
CA PRO A 977 -13.60 -16.59 7.38
C PRO A 977 -14.28 -16.30 8.73
N LEU A 978 -13.94 -15.15 9.31
CA LEU A 978 -14.65 -14.61 10.48
C LEU A 978 -15.88 -13.84 10.02
N GLY A 979 -17.02 -14.17 10.61
CA GLY A 979 -18.30 -13.51 10.37
C GLY A 979 -18.87 -12.92 11.66
N ARG A 980 -19.76 -11.94 11.51
CA ARG A 980 -20.60 -11.40 12.60
C ARG A 980 -22.06 -11.66 12.24
N ILE A 981 -22.83 -12.20 13.18
CA ILE A 981 -24.23 -12.54 12.95
C ILE A 981 -25.06 -11.26 12.88
N ILE A 982 -25.84 -11.09 11.82
CA ILE A 982 -26.66 -9.89 11.57
C ILE A 982 -28.14 -10.16 11.85
N GLU A 983 -28.61 -11.39 11.58
CA GLU A 983 -30.01 -11.82 11.76
C GLU A 983 -30.06 -13.34 12.04
N THR A 984 -31.16 -13.85 12.62
CA THR A 984 -31.35 -15.28 12.95
C THR A 984 -32.76 -15.77 12.62
N HIS A 985 -32.92 -16.98 12.05
CA HIS A 985 -34.23 -17.56 11.70
C HIS A 985 -34.55 -18.81 12.55
N PRO A 986 -35.39 -18.71 13.59
CA PRO A 986 -35.73 -19.86 14.44
C PRO A 986 -36.71 -20.83 13.74
N GLY A 987 -36.54 -22.14 13.98
CA GLY A 987 -37.51 -23.16 13.56
C GLY A 987 -38.80 -23.14 14.38
N ALA A 988 -39.76 -24.02 14.05
CA ALA A 988 -41.07 -24.11 14.74
C ALA A 988 -40.98 -24.43 16.25
N ASP A 989 -39.82 -24.93 16.71
CA ASP A 989 -39.48 -25.18 18.11
C ASP A 989 -38.58 -24.10 18.74
N ASN A 990 -38.49 -22.92 18.12
CA ASN A 990 -37.70 -21.75 18.55
C ASN A 990 -36.17 -21.96 18.66
N VAL A 991 -35.64 -23.03 18.08
CA VAL A 991 -34.18 -23.26 17.99
C VAL A 991 -33.64 -22.72 16.66
N VAL A 992 -32.63 -21.85 16.74
CA VAL A 992 -31.98 -21.26 15.57
C VAL A 992 -31.06 -22.32 14.93
N ARG A 993 -31.48 -22.84 13.78
CA ARG A 993 -30.72 -23.80 12.97
C ARG A 993 -30.24 -23.21 11.64
N VAL A 994 -30.66 -21.97 11.34
CA VAL A 994 -30.27 -21.17 10.17
C VAL A 994 -29.87 -19.78 10.64
#